data_AF-A0A7W8MPE8-F1
#
_entry.id   AF-A0A7W8MPE8-F1
#
_cell.length_a   1.000
_cell.length_b   1.000
_cell.length_c   1.000
_cell.angle_alpha   90.00
_cell.angle_beta   90.00
_cell.angle_gamma   90.00
#
_symmetry.space_group_name_H-M   'P 1'
#
loop_
_entity.id
_entity.type
_entity.pdbx_description
1 polymer ?
#
loop_
_entity_poly.entity_id
_entity_poly.type
_entity_poly.pdbx_seq_one_letter_code
_entity_poly.pdbx_strand_id
1 'polypeptide(L)'
;MRRLCQFVLLLSSLPTVAATYTVTSPHLTMHAGDPLPPLIFNISAYSGSYASHFKGSPELTTAATSHSRPGSYPIVIKQGSMAAVDGSELKFVNGVLDVIPADDIGARLTNGISYPPGFFSGPGDYALLNVTNNPTANLVGDCVTDNAANFAKLLSQNGKRIPTTRNGGGAPLNLYFPPGCYATSQPLTIYGSFWHLWGAGPQQSIIKLLPNSPVFNTGSPTQFFSPQSAGGNENFSEYLFNLGFEIGAGNPNAVPVTTVQNNSGVFRNVQIWADDSNCPYAMNFRRGFPGPAFFKNIAIYGCQNAISSNQSEYNATFEGLTTEGQTSTAINLQAFKMSIRHWLNDNPSTALAAAGSTTANVSILDSKFVNGSPSTPGITVASGSSVYIKNLASNGYNPTENDSGSGTPVARNGNISQAWTGNPQSVFNATQSPDSLHIPVNETPTPSDPPVNTWTKLGDEVTTWPAQIAGSRSTTVYTAPGVYTTSGTTNITVPDTVNHLQFFQSKFQNGKPQIVLTIAGKSTTPLILDGCPYESCQVVHTSARPVVILDSTLTSYTSSNGAGDLYLEDDELNYLNTGFPTFYPSQHVWARQLDLEQSQNQKFLCQGGTLWMLGYKTEQASPSIVLTNKAQAEVFGFFFYQNRGPLQPVSANIYLTDSSLFATGWTKVDVPGRGQPNWVIENQSGRSSTFATHDTMTSQQLNVFYSYGGDTPTRAKLRAVGSPTRNQNQK
;
A
#
# COMPACT_ATOMS: atom_id res chain seq x y z
N MET A 1 -1.45 -47.42 -73.18
CA MET A 1 -1.12 -47.38 -71.75
C MET A 1 -0.61 -45.98 -71.41
N ARG A 2 -1.26 -45.30 -70.46
CA ARG A 2 -1.04 -43.89 -70.09
C ARG A 2 0.34 -43.71 -69.42
N ARG A 3 1.13 -42.72 -69.86
CA ARG A 3 2.31 -42.22 -69.12
C ARG A 3 1.88 -41.00 -68.30
N LEU A 4 2.09 -41.09 -67.00
CA LEU A 4 1.94 -40.03 -66.01
C LEU A 4 2.98 -38.92 -66.28
N CYS A 5 2.56 -37.68 -66.47
CA CYS A 5 3.45 -36.51 -66.36
C CYS A 5 3.44 -36.06 -64.89
N GLN A 6 4.56 -36.23 -64.19
CA GLN A 6 4.84 -35.56 -62.92
C GLN A 6 5.26 -34.11 -63.21
N PHE A 7 4.46 -33.14 -62.77
CA PHE A 7 4.91 -31.76 -62.60
C PHE A 7 5.69 -31.67 -61.28
N VAL A 8 7.00 -31.49 -61.37
CA VAL A 8 7.83 -31.06 -60.24
C VAL A 8 7.71 -29.54 -60.15
N LEU A 9 7.00 -29.02 -59.16
CA LEU A 9 7.12 -27.61 -58.77
C LEU A 9 8.50 -27.42 -58.12
N LEU A 10 9.44 -26.81 -58.84
CA LEU A 10 10.57 -26.14 -58.21
C LEU A 10 10.02 -24.92 -57.46
N LEU A 11 9.80 -25.06 -56.15
CA LEU A 11 9.71 -23.92 -55.24
C LEU A 11 11.11 -23.30 -55.16
N SER A 12 11.32 -22.24 -55.93
CA SER A 12 12.41 -21.29 -55.70
C SER A 12 12.25 -20.74 -54.28
N SER A 13 13.31 -20.83 -53.48
CA SER A 13 13.37 -20.17 -52.18
C SER A 13 13.27 -18.66 -52.40
N LEU A 14 12.09 -18.10 -52.11
CA LEU A 14 11.95 -16.65 -51.97
C LEU A 14 12.97 -16.18 -50.92
N PRO A 15 13.67 -15.05 -51.13
CA PRO A 15 14.50 -14.48 -50.09
C PRO A 15 13.63 -14.25 -48.85
N THR A 16 13.96 -14.90 -47.74
CA THR A 16 13.35 -14.64 -46.45
C THR A 16 13.55 -13.16 -46.16
N VAL A 17 12.47 -12.38 -46.21
CA VAL A 17 12.49 -11.01 -45.71
C VAL A 17 12.85 -11.12 -44.23
N ALA A 18 13.96 -10.50 -43.83
CA ALA A 18 14.35 -10.44 -42.42
C ALA A 18 13.16 -9.85 -41.63
N ALA A 19 12.79 -10.47 -40.51
CA ALA A 19 11.75 -9.92 -39.68
C ALA A 19 12.19 -8.53 -39.18
N THR A 20 11.25 -7.60 -39.01
CA THR A 20 11.53 -6.29 -38.39
C THR A 20 10.89 -6.26 -37.01
N TYR A 21 11.70 -6.15 -35.96
CA TYR A 21 11.20 -5.93 -34.60
C TYR A 21 11.14 -4.43 -34.30
N THR A 22 9.99 -3.97 -33.84
CA THR A 22 9.82 -2.59 -33.41
C THR A 22 10.05 -2.48 -31.90
N VAL A 23 10.98 -1.63 -31.50
CA VAL A 23 11.31 -1.34 -30.11
C VAL A 23 10.80 0.06 -29.79
N THR A 24 9.87 0.17 -28.84
CA THR A 24 9.12 1.39 -28.57
C THR A 24 9.23 1.78 -27.11
N SER A 25 9.54 3.05 -26.82
CA SER A 25 9.33 3.59 -25.48
C SER A 25 7.85 3.97 -25.30
N PRO A 26 7.19 3.59 -24.19
CA PRO A 26 5.82 4.00 -23.94
C PRO A 26 5.73 5.50 -23.61
N HIS A 27 4.50 5.98 -23.49
CA HIS A 27 4.21 7.24 -22.81
C HIS A 27 4.44 7.06 -21.30
N LEU A 28 5.04 8.05 -20.65
CA LEU A 28 5.24 8.12 -19.21
C LEU A 28 4.86 9.52 -18.71
N THR A 29 4.62 9.64 -17.41
CA THR A 29 4.32 10.90 -16.74
C THR A 29 5.23 11.09 -15.51
N MET A 30 5.50 12.35 -15.17
CA MET A 30 6.08 12.72 -13.86
C MET A 30 5.55 14.09 -13.43
N HIS A 31 5.47 14.37 -12.13
CA HIS A 31 5.20 15.75 -11.70
C HIS A 31 6.46 16.61 -11.79
N ALA A 32 6.27 17.90 -12.01
CA ALA A 32 7.36 18.88 -11.86
C ALA A 32 7.91 18.82 -10.42
N GLY A 33 9.22 18.65 -10.29
CA GLY A 33 9.90 18.48 -9.00
C GLY A 33 10.19 17.02 -8.63
N ASP A 34 9.46 16.05 -9.21
CA ASP A 34 9.69 14.63 -8.93
C ASP A 34 11.02 14.16 -9.55
N PRO A 35 11.63 13.09 -9.02
CA PRO A 35 12.71 12.40 -9.72
C PRO A 35 12.25 11.85 -11.09
N LEU A 36 13.17 11.82 -12.05
CA LEU A 36 12.90 11.26 -13.38
C LEU A 36 12.52 9.76 -13.27
N PRO A 37 11.40 9.30 -13.83
CA PRO A 37 11.03 7.88 -13.78
C PRO A 37 12.01 7.02 -14.61
N PRO A 38 12.13 5.71 -14.31
CA PRO A 38 12.88 4.80 -15.16
C PRO A 38 12.28 4.78 -16.57
N LEU A 39 13.14 4.94 -17.57
CA LEU A 39 12.73 4.85 -18.97
C LEU A 39 12.73 3.39 -19.38
N ILE A 40 11.57 2.88 -19.79
CA ILE A 40 11.35 1.48 -20.18
C ILE A 40 11.06 1.38 -21.67
N PHE A 41 11.10 0.17 -22.22
CA PHE A 41 10.74 -0.10 -23.60
C PHE A 41 9.83 -1.34 -23.71
N ASN A 42 9.23 -1.47 -24.90
CA ASN A 42 8.47 -2.62 -25.35
C ASN A 42 9.05 -3.11 -26.66
N ILE A 43 8.96 -4.41 -26.94
CA ILE A 43 9.31 -5.00 -28.24
C ILE A 43 8.02 -5.56 -28.86
N SER A 44 7.83 -5.35 -30.16
CA SER A 44 6.77 -6.00 -30.93
C SER A 44 6.81 -7.52 -30.73
N ALA A 45 5.64 -8.17 -30.73
CA ALA A 45 5.51 -9.60 -30.44
C ALA A 45 6.55 -10.47 -31.16
N TYR A 46 7.19 -11.37 -30.40
CA TYR A 46 8.13 -12.37 -30.86
C TYR A 46 7.85 -13.69 -30.12
N SER A 47 8.24 -14.82 -30.70
CA SER A 47 8.13 -16.15 -30.07
C SER A 47 9.46 -16.55 -29.44
N GLY A 48 9.46 -17.56 -28.56
CA GLY A 48 10.70 -18.01 -27.92
C GLY A 48 11.21 -17.08 -26.81
N SER A 49 12.52 -17.10 -26.57
CA SER A 49 13.14 -16.33 -25.47
C SER A 49 13.74 -15.02 -25.98
N TYR A 50 13.96 -14.08 -25.07
CA TYR A 50 14.67 -12.84 -25.42
C TYR A 50 16.05 -13.16 -26.02
N ALA A 51 16.81 -14.05 -25.39
CA ALA A 51 18.14 -14.45 -25.84
C ALA A 51 18.17 -15.16 -27.22
N SER A 52 17.04 -15.70 -27.72
CA SER A 52 16.99 -16.28 -29.07
C SER A 52 16.84 -15.23 -30.18
N HIS A 53 16.45 -14.00 -29.84
CA HIS A 53 16.23 -12.92 -30.80
C HIS A 53 17.11 -11.70 -30.55
N PHE A 54 17.49 -11.43 -29.30
CA PHE A 54 18.11 -10.18 -28.89
C PHE A 54 19.26 -10.40 -27.91
N LYS A 55 20.19 -9.45 -27.92
CA LYS A 55 21.22 -9.27 -26.89
C LYS A 55 21.38 -7.79 -26.59
N GLY A 56 21.94 -7.46 -25.42
CA GLY A 56 22.11 -6.08 -24.97
C GLY A 56 20.78 -5.41 -24.64
N SER A 57 20.75 -4.08 -24.68
CA SER A 57 19.56 -3.27 -24.40
C SER A 57 19.63 -1.94 -25.17
N PRO A 58 18.48 -1.37 -25.54
CA PRO A 58 18.44 -0.07 -26.19
C PRO A 58 18.91 1.04 -25.23
N GLU A 59 19.31 2.17 -25.80
CA GLU A 59 19.62 3.38 -25.04
C GLU A 59 18.39 4.29 -25.04
N LEU A 60 17.89 4.65 -23.86
CA LEU A 60 16.77 5.57 -23.67
C LEU A 60 17.24 6.84 -22.98
N THR A 61 16.84 8.00 -23.51
CA THR A 61 17.20 9.31 -22.96
C THR A 61 16.05 10.29 -23.08
N THR A 62 16.01 11.29 -22.22
CA THR A 62 15.13 12.45 -22.36
C THR A 62 15.86 13.71 -21.89
N ALA A 63 15.43 14.87 -22.37
CA ALA A 63 15.92 16.15 -21.88
C ALA A 63 15.24 16.59 -20.57
N ALA A 64 14.17 15.89 -20.14
CA ALA A 64 13.49 16.20 -18.90
C ALA A 64 14.39 15.91 -17.68
N THR A 65 14.23 16.72 -16.64
CA THR A 65 14.85 16.54 -15.33
C THR A 65 13.82 16.88 -14.25
N SER A 66 14.16 16.66 -12.98
CA SER A 66 13.32 17.13 -11.86
C SER A 66 13.09 18.65 -11.83
N HIS A 67 13.89 19.43 -12.55
CA HIS A 67 13.75 20.89 -12.66
C HIS A 67 12.97 21.33 -13.91
N SER A 68 12.52 20.39 -14.73
CA SER A 68 11.75 20.68 -15.94
C SER A 68 10.40 21.32 -15.59
N ARG A 69 9.99 22.28 -16.40
CA ARG A 69 8.63 22.85 -16.31
C ARG A 69 7.61 21.87 -16.90
N PRO A 70 6.33 21.97 -16.51
CA PRO A 70 5.29 21.21 -17.15
C PRO A 70 5.30 21.35 -18.68
N GLY A 71 5.16 20.22 -19.38
CA GLY A 71 5.24 20.12 -20.83
C GLY A 71 5.64 18.71 -21.29
N SER A 72 5.61 18.49 -22.60
CA SER A 72 5.95 17.20 -23.21
C SER A 72 7.41 17.16 -23.66
N TYR A 73 8.11 16.10 -23.26
CA TYR A 73 9.52 15.88 -23.58
C TYR A 73 9.65 14.54 -24.31
N PRO A 74 10.35 14.47 -25.47
CA PRO A 74 10.58 13.20 -26.13
C PRO A 74 11.39 12.24 -25.26
N ILE A 75 10.99 10.97 -25.24
CA ILE A 75 11.86 9.87 -24.83
C ILE A 75 12.49 9.32 -26.10
N VAL A 76 13.76 9.65 -26.30
CA VAL A 76 14.52 9.23 -27.48
C VAL A 76 15.08 7.84 -27.21
N ILE A 77 14.67 6.87 -28.04
CA ILE A 77 15.21 5.51 -28.01
C ILE A 77 16.15 5.29 -29.20
N LYS A 78 17.32 4.74 -28.93
CA LYS A 78 18.34 4.39 -29.91
C LYS A 78 18.80 2.96 -29.69
N GLN A 79 19.54 2.44 -30.66
CA GLN A 79 20.03 1.06 -30.63
C GLN A 79 20.83 0.71 -29.37
N GLY A 80 21.66 1.62 -28.86
CA GLY A 80 22.50 1.33 -27.69
C GLY A 80 23.35 0.07 -27.90
N SER A 81 23.29 -0.86 -26.95
CA SER A 81 23.96 -2.17 -27.06
C SER A 81 23.08 -3.26 -27.69
N MET A 82 21.83 -2.93 -28.04
CA MET A 82 20.86 -3.89 -28.56
C MET A 82 21.25 -4.37 -29.96
N ALA A 83 21.13 -5.67 -30.19
CA ALA A 83 21.27 -6.26 -31.51
C ALA A 83 20.36 -7.47 -31.66
N ALA A 84 19.83 -7.66 -32.87
CA ALA A 84 19.17 -8.89 -33.26
C ALA A 84 20.23 -9.99 -33.46
N VAL A 85 19.97 -11.19 -32.93
CA VAL A 85 20.90 -12.35 -33.07
C VAL A 85 20.55 -13.24 -34.25
N ASP A 86 19.33 -13.11 -34.79
CA ASP A 86 18.77 -13.91 -35.89
C ASP A 86 18.85 -13.22 -37.26
N GLY A 87 19.49 -12.05 -37.34
CA GLY A 87 19.60 -11.25 -38.56
C GLY A 87 18.40 -10.35 -38.86
N SER A 88 17.43 -10.27 -37.94
CA SER A 88 16.28 -9.36 -38.04
C SER A 88 16.69 -7.88 -37.96
N GLU A 89 15.87 -7.00 -38.54
CA GLU A 89 16.03 -5.55 -38.44
C GLU A 89 15.41 -5.02 -37.14
N LEU A 90 16.04 -4.02 -36.51
CA LEU A 90 15.49 -3.30 -35.37
C LEU A 90 15.04 -1.91 -35.78
N LYS A 91 13.77 -1.59 -35.53
CA LYS A 91 13.20 -0.25 -35.72
C LYS A 91 12.89 0.37 -34.36
N PHE A 92 13.39 1.58 -34.11
CA PHE A 92 13.19 2.27 -32.83
C PHE A 92 12.11 3.35 -32.95
N VAL A 93 11.20 3.41 -31.98
CA VAL A 93 10.10 4.39 -31.92
C VAL A 93 10.14 5.12 -30.58
N ASN A 94 10.34 6.44 -30.67
CA ASN A 94 10.39 7.34 -29.53
C ASN A 94 9.08 7.33 -28.75
N GLY A 95 9.20 7.48 -27.44
CA GLY A 95 8.09 7.72 -26.52
C GLY A 95 7.98 9.19 -26.16
N VAL A 96 7.12 9.48 -25.19
CA VAL A 96 6.91 10.83 -24.65
C VAL A 96 6.89 10.73 -23.14
N LEU A 97 7.56 11.67 -22.48
CA LEU A 97 7.45 11.92 -21.05
C LEU A 97 6.72 13.26 -20.87
N ASP A 98 5.53 13.21 -20.30
CA ASP A 98 4.82 14.42 -19.91
C ASP A 98 5.19 14.81 -18.49
N VAL A 99 5.79 15.98 -18.34
CA VAL A 99 5.94 16.64 -17.04
C VAL A 99 4.63 17.37 -16.77
N ILE A 100 3.91 16.97 -15.73
CA ILE A 100 2.64 17.59 -15.34
C ILE A 100 2.83 18.52 -14.13
N PRO A 101 1.92 19.49 -13.91
CA PRO A 101 1.96 20.32 -12.70
C PRO A 101 1.94 19.45 -11.44
N ALA A 102 2.70 19.83 -10.42
CA ALA A 102 2.65 19.16 -9.13
C ALA A 102 1.22 19.23 -8.56
N ASP A 103 0.67 18.06 -8.24
CA ASP A 103 -0.59 17.88 -7.55
C ASP A 103 -0.43 16.79 -6.49
N ASP A 104 -1.52 16.33 -5.88
CA ASP A 104 -1.47 15.33 -4.81
C ASP A 104 -1.66 13.89 -5.27
N ILE A 105 -1.75 13.65 -6.58
CA ILE A 105 -2.08 12.35 -7.16
C ILE A 105 -0.81 11.60 -7.56
N GLY A 106 -0.76 10.29 -7.34
CA GLY A 106 0.39 9.46 -7.69
C GLY A 106 1.43 9.34 -6.59
N ALA A 107 2.44 8.51 -6.84
CA ALA A 107 3.52 8.26 -5.92
C ALA A 107 4.50 9.45 -5.84
N ARG A 108 4.84 9.86 -4.63
CA ARG A 108 5.88 10.88 -4.39
C ARG A 108 7.15 10.24 -3.88
N LEU A 109 8.10 10.06 -4.78
CA LEU A 109 9.35 9.37 -4.45
C LEU A 109 10.39 10.34 -3.89
N THR A 110 11.01 9.96 -2.77
CA THR A 110 12.07 10.73 -2.11
C THR A 110 13.39 9.98 -2.18
N ASN A 111 14.43 10.64 -2.67
CA ASN A 111 15.81 10.13 -2.72
C ASN A 111 16.72 10.91 -1.75
N GLY A 112 17.93 10.39 -1.49
CA GLY A 112 18.92 11.07 -0.64
C GLY A 112 18.61 10.97 0.85
N ILE A 113 17.91 9.90 1.26
CA ILE A 113 17.49 9.69 2.64
C ILE A 113 18.71 9.36 3.49
N SER A 114 18.87 10.14 4.56
CA SER A 114 19.95 10.02 5.53
C SER A 114 19.43 9.48 6.85
N TYR A 115 20.26 8.72 7.55
CA TYR A 115 19.94 8.12 8.83
C TYR A 115 20.82 8.69 9.95
N PRO A 116 20.34 8.76 11.20
CA PRO A 116 21.07 9.41 12.29
C PRO A 116 22.34 8.65 12.69
N PRO A 117 23.33 9.32 13.29
CA PRO A 117 24.53 8.66 13.82
C PRO A 117 24.19 7.47 14.72
N GLY A 118 24.98 6.40 14.69
CA GLY A 118 24.70 5.23 15.53
C GLY A 118 23.44 4.43 15.13
N PHE A 119 22.88 4.65 13.93
CA PHE A 119 21.80 3.82 13.37
C PHE A 119 22.12 2.32 13.36
N PHE A 120 23.40 1.94 13.21
CA PHE A 120 23.87 0.55 13.26
C PHE A 120 24.27 0.07 14.67
N SER A 121 24.02 0.87 15.71
CA SER A 121 24.48 0.62 17.09
C SER A 121 23.33 0.39 18.06
N GLY A 122 22.31 -0.37 17.63
CA GLY A 122 21.25 -0.84 18.52
C GLY A 122 21.69 -2.04 19.36
N PRO A 123 21.01 -2.31 20.48
CA PRO A 123 21.35 -3.42 21.38
C PRO A 123 20.88 -4.79 20.85
N GLY A 124 21.56 -5.82 21.33
CA GLY A 124 21.28 -7.23 21.02
C GLY A 124 21.86 -7.72 19.68
N ASP A 125 21.73 -9.02 19.43
CA ASP A 125 22.27 -9.70 18.22
C ASP A 125 21.54 -9.34 16.90
N TYR A 126 20.63 -8.36 16.95
CA TYR A 126 19.72 -8.00 15.87
C TYR A 126 19.75 -6.52 15.51
N ALA A 127 20.87 -5.86 15.80
CA ALA A 127 21.17 -4.54 15.26
C ALA A 127 21.06 -4.53 13.72
N LEU A 128 20.78 -3.36 13.17
CA LEU A 128 20.75 -3.15 11.73
C LEU A 128 22.11 -3.46 11.08
N LEU A 129 22.09 -4.22 9.99
CA LEU A 129 23.29 -4.53 9.21
C LEU A 129 23.36 -3.69 7.93
N ASN A 130 24.50 -3.02 7.71
CA ASN A 130 24.82 -2.48 6.38
C ASN A 130 25.21 -3.64 5.46
N VAL A 131 24.44 -3.86 4.39
CA VAL A 131 24.63 -5.01 3.48
C VAL A 131 25.97 -5.02 2.75
N THR A 132 26.71 -3.91 2.73
CA THR A 132 28.04 -3.80 2.09
C THR A 132 29.20 -3.92 3.07
N ASN A 133 28.93 -3.81 4.37
CA ASN A 133 29.94 -3.88 5.43
C ASN A 133 29.35 -4.50 6.70
N ASN A 134 29.39 -5.83 6.78
CA ASN A 134 28.93 -6.61 7.92
C ASN A 134 29.65 -7.98 7.98
N PRO A 135 29.61 -8.69 9.12
CA PRO A 135 30.29 -9.98 9.28
C PRO A 135 29.60 -11.16 8.57
N THR A 136 28.37 -11.02 8.07
CA THR A 136 27.60 -12.12 7.47
C THR A 136 27.94 -12.32 5.99
N ALA A 137 27.78 -11.28 5.18
CA ALA A 137 28.16 -11.24 3.77
C ALA A 137 28.08 -9.79 3.25
N ASN A 138 28.93 -9.44 2.28
CA ASN A 138 28.99 -8.09 1.72
C ASN A 138 28.53 -8.07 0.27
N LEU A 139 27.45 -7.33 -0.01
CA LEU A 139 26.97 -7.10 -1.37
C LEU A 139 27.86 -6.11 -2.11
N VAL A 140 28.00 -6.31 -3.42
CA VAL A 140 28.64 -5.38 -4.35
C VAL A 140 27.54 -4.62 -5.10
N GLY A 141 27.56 -3.29 -5.01
CA GLY A 141 26.51 -2.40 -5.52
C GLY A 141 26.80 -1.79 -6.89
N ASP A 142 27.26 -2.56 -7.87
CA ASP A 142 27.77 -2.10 -9.18
C ASP A 142 26.82 -2.37 -10.38
N CYS A 143 25.59 -2.84 -10.14
CA CYS A 143 24.61 -3.32 -11.14
C CYS A 143 25.00 -4.57 -11.94
N VAL A 144 26.18 -5.17 -11.74
CA VAL A 144 26.71 -6.22 -12.62
C VAL A 144 27.05 -7.49 -11.85
N THR A 145 27.66 -7.35 -10.67
CA THR A 145 28.07 -8.48 -9.84
C THR A 145 26.84 -9.26 -9.39
N ASP A 146 26.81 -10.56 -9.71
CA ASP A 146 25.77 -11.46 -9.23
C ASP A 146 25.98 -11.76 -7.73
N ASN A 147 25.16 -11.12 -6.89
CA ASN A 147 25.23 -11.25 -5.44
C ASN A 147 24.44 -12.43 -4.88
N ALA A 148 23.98 -13.38 -5.70
CA ALA A 148 23.10 -14.47 -5.27
C ALA A 148 23.53 -15.17 -3.96
N ALA A 149 24.82 -15.53 -3.85
CA ALA A 149 25.35 -16.21 -2.66
C ALA A 149 25.34 -15.31 -1.40
N ASN A 150 25.60 -14.00 -1.56
CA ASN A 150 25.62 -13.04 -0.46
C ASN A 150 24.21 -12.68 0.00
N PHE A 151 23.29 -12.49 -0.94
CA PHE A 151 21.86 -12.34 -0.64
C PHE A 151 21.33 -13.55 0.14
N ALA A 152 21.61 -14.77 -0.30
CA ALA A 152 21.16 -15.98 0.39
C ALA A 152 21.62 -16.02 1.85
N LYS A 153 22.87 -15.61 2.14
CA LYS A 153 23.40 -15.54 3.51
C LYS A 153 22.72 -14.43 4.34
N LEU A 154 22.53 -13.24 3.78
CA LEU A 154 21.91 -12.12 4.50
C LEU A 154 20.44 -12.39 4.82
N LEU A 155 19.65 -12.81 3.82
CA LEU A 155 18.20 -13.01 3.98
C LEU A 155 17.86 -14.23 4.84
N SER A 156 18.73 -15.25 4.86
CA SER A 156 18.59 -16.40 5.77
C SER A 156 19.18 -16.16 7.16
N GLN A 157 19.82 -15.00 7.40
CA GLN A 157 20.62 -14.75 8.61
C GLN A 157 21.64 -15.86 8.89
N ASN A 158 22.42 -16.23 7.87
CA ASN A 158 23.38 -17.33 7.89
C ASN A 158 22.72 -18.67 8.30
N GLY A 159 21.55 -18.97 7.74
CA GLY A 159 20.81 -20.21 7.98
C GLY A 159 19.92 -20.24 9.23
N LYS A 160 19.82 -19.15 10.00
CA LYS A 160 18.87 -19.05 11.13
C LYS A 160 17.40 -19.04 10.66
N ARG A 161 17.15 -18.50 9.46
CA ARG A 161 15.84 -18.47 8.80
C ARG A 161 15.82 -19.53 7.70
N ILE A 162 14.88 -20.46 7.81
CA ILE A 162 14.73 -21.64 6.96
C ILE A 162 13.28 -21.78 6.49
N PRO A 163 12.95 -22.62 5.50
CA PRO A 163 11.59 -22.73 4.96
C PRO A 163 10.47 -23.00 5.98
N THR A 164 10.79 -23.59 7.14
CA THR A 164 9.84 -23.86 8.22
C THR A 164 9.75 -22.74 9.26
N THR A 165 10.54 -21.67 9.14
CA THR A 165 10.46 -20.51 10.02
C THR A 165 9.07 -19.86 9.85
N ARG A 166 8.33 -19.80 10.96
CA ARG A 166 7.02 -19.15 11.05
C ARG A 166 7.17 -17.69 11.51
N ASN A 167 7.43 -17.52 12.80
CA ASN A 167 7.59 -16.22 13.43
C ASN A 167 9.08 -15.88 13.59
N GLY A 168 9.57 -14.91 12.83
CA GLY A 168 10.94 -14.40 12.94
C GLY A 168 11.15 -13.44 14.11
N GLY A 169 10.11 -13.12 14.88
CA GLY A 169 10.11 -12.09 15.91
C GLY A 169 11.03 -12.34 17.10
N GLY A 170 11.51 -13.57 17.32
CA GLY A 170 12.60 -13.84 18.27
C GLY A 170 13.98 -13.45 17.73
N ALA A 171 14.09 -13.26 16.41
CA ALA A 171 15.29 -12.96 15.66
C ALA A 171 15.02 -12.00 14.48
N PRO A 172 14.63 -10.74 14.73
CA PRO A 172 14.27 -9.82 13.65
C PRO A 172 15.43 -9.62 12.67
N LEU A 173 15.10 -9.45 11.38
CA LEU A 173 16.07 -9.18 10.32
C LEU A 173 16.03 -7.70 9.98
N ASN A 174 17.10 -6.97 10.26
CA ASN A 174 17.23 -5.55 9.96
C ASN A 174 18.36 -5.35 8.95
N LEU A 175 18.05 -4.94 7.71
CA LEU A 175 19.04 -4.69 6.67
C LEU A 175 18.96 -3.26 6.13
N TYR A 176 20.11 -2.64 5.91
CA TYR A 176 20.26 -1.36 5.25
C TYR A 176 21.08 -1.49 3.97
N PHE A 177 20.50 -0.98 2.88
CA PHE A 177 21.09 -0.90 1.56
C PHE A 177 21.58 0.54 1.33
N PRO A 178 22.90 0.82 1.45
CA PRO A 178 23.42 2.13 1.08
C PRO A 178 23.24 2.39 -0.43
N PRO A 179 23.46 3.63 -0.91
CA PRO A 179 23.43 3.92 -2.34
C PRO A 179 24.29 2.94 -3.14
N GLY A 180 23.68 2.30 -4.12
CA GLY A 180 24.26 1.20 -4.89
C GLY A 180 23.18 0.38 -5.59
N CYS A 181 23.63 -0.41 -6.55
CA CYS A 181 22.78 -1.27 -7.37
C CYS A 181 23.19 -2.73 -7.19
N TYR A 182 22.39 -3.50 -6.47
CA TYR A 182 22.71 -4.83 -5.99
C TYR A 182 22.06 -5.87 -6.90
N ALA A 183 22.83 -6.36 -7.86
CA ALA A 183 22.33 -7.30 -8.86
C ALA A 183 22.39 -8.76 -8.37
N THR A 184 21.47 -9.59 -8.85
CA THR A 184 21.44 -11.05 -8.60
C THR A 184 20.76 -11.75 -9.77
N SER A 185 21.10 -13.02 -10.03
CA SER A 185 20.37 -13.88 -10.99
C SER A 185 19.32 -14.78 -10.34
N GLN A 186 19.19 -14.73 -9.01
CA GLN A 186 18.39 -15.66 -8.21
C GLN A 186 17.23 -14.98 -7.47
N PRO A 187 16.13 -15.71 -7.19
CA PRO A 187 15.09 -15.26 -6.28
C PRO A 187 15.62 -14.85 -4.90
N LEU A 188 15.02 -13.82 -4.33
CA LEU A 188 15.28 -13.30 -3.01
C LEU A 188 14.19 -13.78 -2.05
N THR A 189 14.51 -14.81 -1.25
CA THR A 189 13.59 -15.38 -0.28
C THR A 189 13.99 -14.98 1.13
N ILE A 190 13.05 -14.39 1.87
CA ILE A 190 13.15 -14.22 3.32
C ILE A 190 12.19 -15.22 3.95
N TYR A 191 12.67 -16.00 4.94
CA TYR A 191 11.79 -16.91 5.66
C TYR A 191 11.33 -16.34 7.00
N GLY A 192 10.04 -16.53 7.28
CA GLY A 192 9.33 -16.00 8.46
C GLY A 192 9.13 -14.48 8.42
N SER A 193 8.42 -13.98 9.44
CA SER A 193 8.06 -12.56 9.62
C SER A 193 9.15 -11.72 10.33
N PHE A 194 8.86 -10.46 10.71
CA PHE A 194 9.78 -9.53 11.38
C PHE A 194 11.06 -9.28 10.59
N TRP A 195 10.92 -8.70 9.41
CA TRP A 195 12.04 -8.26 8.58
C TRP A 195 11.82 -6.83 8.11
N HIS A 196 12.88 -6.03 8.17
CA HIS A 196 12.86 -4.61 7.88
C HIS A 196 14.01 -4.27 6.93
N LEU A 197 13.66 -3.75 5.75
CA LEU A 197 14.63 -3.37 4.71
C LEU A 197 14.59 -1.86 4.52
N TRP A 198 15.75 -1.22 4.59
CA TRP A 198 15.91 0.23 4.51
C TRP A 198 16.85 0.60 3.37
N GLY A 199 16.48 1.56 2.53
CA GLY A 199 17.34 2.14 1.48
C GLY A 199 17.57 3.64 1.63
N ALA A 200 18.41 4.21 0.77
CA ALA A 200 18.69 5.65 0.70
C ALA A 200 17.74 6.40 -0.26
N GLY A 201 16.76 5.71 -0.83
CA GLY A 201 15.85 6.22 -1.85
C GLY A 201 15.71 5.22 -3.00
N PRO A 202 14.54 5.14 -3.63
CA PRO A 202 14.25 4.11 -4.63
C PRO A 202 15.11 4.19 -5.89
N GLN A 203 15.77 5.32 -6.16
CA GLN A 203 16.70 5.49 -7.27
C GLN A 203 18.17 5.53 -6.84
N GLN A 204 18.43 5.37 -5.54
CA GLN A 204 19.78 5.31 -4.99
C GLN A 204 20.13 3.91 -4.52
N SER A 205 19.19 3.19 -3.91
CA SER A 205 19.36 1.83 -3.43
C SER A 205 18.48 0.88 -4.25
N ILE A 206 19.08 0.24 -5.25
CA ILE A 206 18.36 -0.57 -6.25
C ILE A 206 18.71 -2.05 -6.05
N ILE A 207 17.70 -2.91 -6.03
CA ILE A 207 17.84 -4.36 -6.12
C ILE A 207 17.47 -4.78 -7.54
N LYS A 208 18.42 -5.39 -8.25
CA LYS A 208 18.28 -5.69 -9.69
C LYS A 208 18.29 -7.18 -9.97
N LEU A 209 17.32 -7.66 -10.76
CA LEU A 209 17.42 -8.96 -11.41
C LEU A 209 18.25 -8.82 -12.70
N LEU A 210 19.31 -9.61 -12.81
CA LEU A 210 20.17 -9.61 -14.00
C LEU A 210 19.39 -10.03 -15.26
N PRO A 211 19.69 -9.46 -16.44
CA PRO A 211 19.07 -9.84 -17.70
C PRO A 211 19.19 -11.34 -18.00
N ASN A 212 18.20 -11.91 -18.69
CA ASN A 212 18.20 -13.31 -19.14
C ASN A 212 18.52 -14.35 -18.05
N SER A 213 18.05 -14.13 -16.82
CA SER A 213 18.28 -15.05 -15.70
C SER A 213 17.47 -16.33 -15.92
N PRO A 214 18.10 -17.52 -16.00
CA PRO A 214 17.41 -18.76 -16.41
C PRO A 214 16.21 -19.16 -15.56
N VAL A 215 16.25 -18.86 -14.25
CA VAL A 215 15.17 -19.19 -13.29
C VAL A 215 13.86 -18.44 -13.62
N PHE A 216 13.93 -17.34 -14.38
CA PHE A 216 12.79 -16.51 -14.75
C PHE A 216 12.39 -16.65 -16.23
N ASN A 217 12.88 -17.71 -16.88
CA ASN A 217 12.62 -18.08 -18.28
C ASN A 217 12.01 -19.50 -18.37
N THR A 218 11.07 -19.81 -17.48
CA THR A 218 10.53 -21.17 -17.28
C THR A 218 9.17 -21.39 -17.95
N GLY A 219 8.54 -20.35 -18.48
CA GLY A 219 7.17 -20.37 -19.02
C GLY A 219 6.09 -20.21 -17.95
N SER A 220 6.44 -19.94 -16.69
CA SER A 220 5.47 -19.73 -15.59
C SER A 220 5.94 -18.62 -14.63
N PRO A 221 5.03 -17.73 -14.16
CA PRO A 221 5.39 -16.65 -13.24
C PRO A 221 6.20 -17.13 -12.02
N THR A 222 7.36 -16.52 -11.83
CA THR A 222 8.37 -16.87 -10.82
C THR A 222 8.69 -15.62 -10.00
N GLN A 223 8.55 -15.70 -8.68
CA GLN A 223 8.71 -14.55 -7.78
C GLN A 223 10.19 -14.18 -7.60
N PHE A 224 10.54 -12.92 -7.85
CA PHE A 224 11.86 -12.37 -7.63
C PHE A 224 12.06 -12.04 -6.15
N PHE A 225 11.42 -10.98 -5.63
CA PHE A 225 11.34 -10.75 -4.18
C PHE A 225 10.14 -11.54 -3.61
N SER A 226 10.44 -12.54 -2.79
CA SER A 226 9.49 -13.59 -2.39
C SER A 226 9.62 -13.91 -0.89
N PRO A 227 9.26 -12.99 0.02
CA PRO A 227 9.14 -13.31 1.45
C PRO A 227 8.14 -14.45 1.66
N GLN A 228 8.48 -15.43 2.49
CA GLN A 228 7.73 -16.67 2.74
C GLN A 228 7.63 -16.92 4.24
N SER A 229 6.43 -17.17 4.75
CA SER A 229 6.25 -17.71 6.12
C SER A 229 5.54 -19.06 6.08
N ALA A 230 6.07 -20.03 6.83
CA ALA A 230 5.38 -21.29 7.07
C ALA A 230 4.10 -21.13 7.91
N GLY A 231 3.88 -19.95 8.51
CA GLY A 231 2.73 -19.63 9.34
C GLY A 231 1.48 -19.21 8.57
N GLY A 232 1.55 -19.03 7.25
CA GLY A 232 0.39 -18.58 6.47
C GLY A 232 0.09 -17.10 6.71
N ASN A 233 -0.80 -16.78 7.65
CA ASN A 233 -1.22 -15.42 8.01
C ASN A 233 -0.39 -14.77 9.14
N GLU A 234 0.76 -15.34 9.49
CA GLU A 234 1.64 -14.85 10.56
C GLU A 234 2.75 -13.89 10.06
N ASN A 235 2.51 -13.17 8.95
CA ASN A 235 3.47 -12.26 8.30
C ASN A 235 3.41 -10.84 8.91
N PHE A 236 3.74 -10.74 10.19
CA PHE A 236 3.68 -9.49 10.95
C PHE A 236 5.00 -8.69 10.85
N SER A 237 4.92 -7.35 10.98
CA SER A 237 6.11 -6.49 11.09
C SER A 237 7.07 -6.64 9.92
N GLU A 238 6.51 -6.54 8.71
CA GLU A 238 7.23 -6.68 7.45
C GLU A 238 7.29 -5.32 6.77
N TYR A 239 8.48 -4.73 6.77
CA TYR A 239 8.66 -3.33 6.41
C TYR A 239 9.68 -3.14 5.30
N LEU A 240 9.32 -2.39 4.28
CA LEU A 240 10.18 -2.09 3.13
C LEU A 240 10.16 -0.59 2.83
N PHE A 241 11.30 0.05 3.02
CA PHE A 241 11.43 1.49 2.92
C PHE A 241 12.50 1.89 1.90
N ASN A 242 12.15 2.81 1.00
CA ASN A 242 13.11 3.60 0.21
C ASN A 242 13.98 2.78 -0.76
N LEU A 243 13.39 1.81 -1.47
CA LEU A 243 14.10 0.86 -2.33
C LEU A 243 13.51 0.79 -3.75
N GLY A 244 14.39 0.56 -4.72
CA GLY A 244 14.03 0.27 -6.11
C GLY A 244 14.14 -1.21 -6.44
N PHE A 245 13.23 -1.73 -7.26
CA PHE A 245 13.28 -3.08 -7.81
C PHE A 245 13.28 -3.03 -9.34
N GLU A 246 14.38 -3.49 -9.94
CA GLU A 246 14.59 -3.52 -11.38
C GLU A 246 14.57 -4.95 -11.91
N ILE A 247 13.76 -5.20 -12.94
CA ILE A 247 13.84 -6.43 -13.74
C ILE A 247 14.56 -6.13 -15.04
N GLY A 248 15.78 -6.66 -15.17
CA GLY A 248 16.52 -6.60 -16.42
C GLY A 248 15.80 -7.33 -17.55
N ALA A 249 16.03 -6.90 -18.80
CA ALA A 249 15.41 -7.48 -19.98
C ALA A 249 15.60 -9.00 -20.11
N GLY A 250 14.61 -9.67 -20.72
CA GLY A 250 14.66 -11.11 -20.96
C GLY A 250 14.33 -11.96 -19.73
N ASN A 251 13.54 -11.42 -18.80
CA ASN A 251 13.00 -12.14 -17.65
C ASN A 251 11.45 -12.13 -17.69
N PRO A 252 10.81 -12.69 -18.74
CA PRO A 252 9.38 -12.57 -19.01
C PRO A 252 8.50 -13.26 -17.97
N ASN A 253 9.07 -14.07 -17.07
CA ASN A 253 8.33 -14.70 -15.99
C ASN A 253 8.64 -14.11 -14.61
N ALA A 254 9.52 -13.11 -14.50
CA ALA A 254 9.84 -12.49 -13.22
C ALA A 254 8.65 -11.69 -12.69
N VAL A 255 8.25 -12.00 -11.45
CA VAL A 255 7.31 -11.20 -10.65
C VAL A 255 8.16 -10.40 -9.66
N PRO A 256 8.37 -9.08 -9.88
CA PRO A 256 9.28 -8.26 -9.09
C PRO A 256 9.08 -8.37 -7.59
N VAL A 257 7.86 -8.15 -7.10
CA VAL A 257 7.58 -8.03 -5.67
C VAL A 257 6.36 -8.86 -5.29
N THR A 258 6.54 -9.74 -4.30
CA THR A 258 5.43 -10.44 -3.62
C THR A 258 5.30 -9.92 -2.21
N THR A 259 4.06 -9.67 -1.79
CA THR A 259 3.71 -9.27 -0.42
C THR A 259 2.72 -10.27 0.16
N VAL A 260 2.85 -10.51 1.46
CA VAL A 260 1.96 -11.35 2.27
C VAL A 260 1.72 -10.74 3.65
N GLN A 261 1.95 -9.44 3.82
CA GLN A 261 1.87 -8.73 5.10
C GLN A 261 0.52 -8.96 5.79
N ASN A 262 0.49 -9.07 7.11
CA ASN A 262 -0.73 -9.18 7.92
C ASN A 262 -0.67 -8.22 9.11
N ASN A 263 -1.83 -7.69 9.51
CA ASN A 263 -2.10 -6.77 10.63
C ASN A 263 -1.41 -5.40 10.51
N SER A 264 -0.08 -5.41 10.54
CA SER A 264 0.79 -4.24 10.37
C SER A 264 1.99 -4.60 9.49
N GLY A 265 2.21 -3.79 8.46
CA GLY A 265 3.29 -3.92 7.50
C GLY A 265 3.13 -2.92 6.37
N VAL A 266 4.17 -2.12 6.15
CA VAL A 266 4.18 -1.09 5.10
C VAL A 266 5.29 -1.29 4.07
N PHE A 267 4.94 -1.09 2.80
CA PHE A 267 5.92 -0.70 1.77
C PHE A 267 5.77 0.79 1.52
N ARG A 268 6.84 1.56 1.72
CA ARG A 268 6.79 3.02 1.59
C ARG A 268 7.96 3.55 0.77
N ASN A 269 7.65 4.44 -0.17
CA ASN A 269 8.62 5.08 -1.08
C ASN A 269 9.40 4.03 -1.89
N VAL A 270 8.69 3.30 -2.74
CA VAL A 270 9.21 2.15 -3.50
C VAL A 270 8.96 2.34 -4.99
N GLN A 271 9.97 2.06 -5.81
CA GLN A 271 9.86 2.07 -7.27
C GLN A 271 10.08 0.66 -7.81
N ILE A 272 9.22 0.20 -8.71
CA ILE A 272 9.29 -1.13 -9.30
C ILE A 272 9.20 -0.98 -10.82
N TRP A 273 10.12 -1.58 -11.57
CA TRP A 273 10.05 -1.54 -13.03
C TRP A 273 10.67 -2.75 -13.70
N ALA A 274 10.29 -2.96 -14.95
CA ALA A 274 10.94 -3.90 -15.84
C ALA A 274 11.34 -3.22 -17.14
N ASP A 275 12.61 -3.38 -17.53
CA ASP A 275 13.21 -2.65 -18.64
C ASP A 275 12.45 -2.89 -19.96
N ASP A 276 12.08 -4.15 -20.22
CA ASP A 276 11.39 -4.59 -21.44
C ASP A 276 9.87 -4.73 -21.28
N SER A 277 9.34 -4.32 -20.13
CA SER A 277 7.92 -4.39 -19.74
C SER A 277 7.29 -5.79 -19.82
N ASN A 278 8.08 -6.86 -19.93
CA ASN A 278 7.57 -8.19 -20.29
C ASN A 278 7.26 -9.09 -19.09
N CYS A 279 7.48 -8.62 -17.85
CA CYS A 279 7.00 -9.31 -16.64
C CYS A 279 5.47 -9.45 -16.65
N PRO A 280 4.92 -10.53 -16.07
CA PRO A 280 3.48 -10.75 -16.06
C PRO A 280 2.76 -9.76 -15.15
N TYR A 281 3.28 -9.52 -13.95
CA TYR A 281 2.76 -8.52 -13.04
C TYR A 281 3.81 -8.06 -12.04
N ALA A 282 3.79 -6.77 -11.67
CA ALA A 282 4.83 -6.18 -10.82
C ALA A 282 4.68 -6.55 -9.34
N MET A 283 3.47 -6.34 -8.79
CA MET A 283 3.12 -6.69 -7.42
C MET A 283 2.13 -7.85 -7.36
N ASN A 284 2.45 -8.82 -6.50
CA ASN A 284 1.74 -10.09 -6.40
C ASN A 284 0.96 -10.23 -5.09
N PHE A 285 -0.36 -10.25 -5.21
CA PHE A 285 -1.34 -10.55 -4.15
C PHE A 285 -2.00 -11.91 -4.38
N ARG A 286 -1.27 -12.86 -4.98
CA ARG A 286 -1.79 -14.19 -5.32
C ARG A 286 -1.39 -15.29 -4.33
N ARG A 287 -0.53 -14.97 -3.35
CA ARG A 287 -0.21 -15.87 -2.24
C ARG A 287 -1.25 -15.70 -1.14
N GLY A 288 -1.65 -16.79 -0.50
CA GLY A 288 -2.68 -16.78 0.55
C GLY A 288 -2.38 -15.78 1.65
N PHE A 289 -3.45 -15.20 2.21
CA PHE A 289 -3.42 -14.26 3.32
C PHE A 289 -2.68 -12.92 3.06
N PRO A 290 -2.86 -12.23 1.92
CA PRO A 290 -2.20 -10.95 1.72
C PRO A 290 -3.05 -9.83 2.33
N GLY A 291 -2.72 -9.40 3.55
CA GLY A 291 -3.30 -8.24 4.21
C GLY A 291 -3.79 -8.48 5.64
N PRO A 292 -4.32 -7.45 6.34
CA PRO A 292 -4.29 -6.06 5.91
C PRO A 292 -2.85 -5.54 5.76
N ALA A 293 -2.63 -4.66 4.78
CA ALA A 293 -1.30 -4.14 4.45
C ALA A 293 -1.41 -2.71 3.90
N PHE A 294 -0.39 -1.89 4.16
CA PHE A 294 -0.32 -0.51 3.69
C PHE A 294 0.78 -0.30 2.64
N PHE A 295 0.46 0.49 1.62
CA PHE A 295 1.36 0.80 0.52
C PHE A 295 1.32 2.30 0.25
N LYS A 296 2.42 3.01 0.51
CA LYS A 296 2.47 4.46 0.38
C LYS A 296 3.58 4.92 -0.56
N ASN A 297 3.27 5.76 -1.54
CA ASN A 297 4.21 6.21 -2.56
C ASN A 297 4.88 5.03 -3.31
N ILE A 298 4.05 4.26 -4.03
CA ILE A 298 4.48 3.13 -4.85
C ILE A 298 4.39 3.51 -6.32
N ALA A 299 5.51 3.48 -7.04
CA ALA A 299 5.54 3.75 -8.48
C ALA A 299 5.92 2.49 -9.27
N ILE A 300 5.11 2.15 -10.28
CA ILE A 300 5.25 0.91 -11.06
C ILE A 300 5.29 1.23 -12.56
N TYR A 301 6.35 0.80 -13.23
CA TYR A 301 6.59 1.04 -14.66
C TYR A 301 6.76 -0.27 -15.42
N GLY A 302 5.95 -0.49 -16.46
CA GLY A 302 6.00 -1.70 -17.28
C GLY A 302 5.23 -2.88 -16.69
N CYS A 303 5.59 -4.10 -17.10
CA CYS A 303 4.82 -5.35 -16.94
C CYS A 303 3.51 -5.40 -17.73
N GLN A 304 2.89 -6.58 -17.83
CA GLN A 304 1.52 -6.71 -18.35
C GLN A 304 0.49 -6.12 -17.38
N ASN A 305 0.65 -6.39 -16.07
CA ASN A 305 -0.10 -5.73 -15.01
C ASN A 305 0.82 -5.07 -13.98
N ALA A 306 0.40 -3.96 -13.39
CA ALA A 306 1.09 -3.41 -12.23
C ALA A 306 0.78 -4.28 -10.99
N ILE A 307 -0.49 -4.63 -10.81
CA ILE A 307 -0.96 -5.41 -9.65
C ILE A 307 -1.82 -6.57 -10.13
N SER A 308 -1.57 -7.77 -9.58
CA SER A 308 -2.43 -8.94 -9.78
C SER A 308 -2.77 -9.63 -8.46
N SER A 309 -4.04 -10.00 -8.29
CA SER A 309 -4.53 -10.75 -7.14
C SER A 309 -5.30 -12.00 -7.56
N ASN A 310 -5.48 -12.95 -6.63
CA ASN A 310 -6.46 -14.04 -6.76
C ASN A 310 -6.90 -14.58 -5.39
N GLN A 311 -6.86 -13.71 -4.37
CA GLN A 311 -7.13 -14.06 -2.98
C GLN A 311 -8.40 -13.37 -2.51
N SER A 312 -9.16 -14.06 -1.64
CA SER A 312 -10.46 -13.57 -1.16
C SER A 312 -10.43 -13.00 0.26
N GLU A 313 -9.32 -13.24 0.96
CA GLU A 313 -9.12 -12.90 2.36
C GLU A 313 -8.30 -11.64 2.49
N TYR A 314 -8.69 -10.83 3.48
CA TYR A 314 -8.13 -9.52 3.83
C TYR A 314 -8.23 -8.48 2.72
N ASN A 315 -7.52 -7.37 2.89
CA ASN A 315 -7.55 -6.20 2.02
C ASN A 315 -6.15 -5.55 1.93
N ALA A 316 -5.97 -4.68 0.96
CA ALA A 316 -4.80 -3.81 0.87
C ALA A 316 -5.21 -2.34 0.77
N THR A 317 -4.40 -1.45 1.32
CA THR A 317 -4.64 0.00 1.28
C THR A 317 -3.47 0.70 0.61
N PHE A 318 -3.77 1.53 -0.38
CA PHE A 318 -2.80 2.28 -1.17
C PHE A 318 -3.06 3.79 -1.03
N GLU A 319 -1.98 4.55 -0.82
CA GLU A 319 -2.00 6.01 -0.88
C GLU A 319 -0.79 6.54 -1.67
N GLY A 320 -1.05 7.23 -2.78
CA GLY A 320 0.00 7.65 -3.70
C GLY A 320 0.53 6.48 -4.53
N LEU A 321 -0.27 6.01 -5.48
CA LEU A 321 0.07 4.92 -6.40
C LEU A 321 0.26 5.48 -7.80
N THR A 322 1.36 5.14 -8.46
CA THR A 322 1.58 5.44 -9.89
C THR A 322 1.71 4.13 -10.67
N THR A 323 0.92 3.97 -11.73
CA THR A 323 0.99 2.80 -12.62
C THR A 323 1.06 3.26 -14.07
N GLU A 324 2.19 3.00 -14.74
CA GLU A 324 2.42 3.48 -16.11
C GLU A 324 3.07 2.41 -16.99
N GLY A 325 2.74 2.43 -18.29
CA GLY A 325 3.35 1.56 -19.29
C GLY A 325 2.97 0.08 -19.18
N GLN A 326 1.87 -0.26 -18.51
CA GLN A 326 1.33 -1.62 -18.49
C GLN A 326 0.79 -2.03 -19.86
N THR A 327 1.15 -3.24 -20.30
CA THR A 327 0.79 -3.74 -21.64
C THR A 327 -0.56 -4.46 -21.71
N SER A 328 -1.22 -4.72 -20.56
CA SER A 328 -2.53 -5.37 -20.49
C SER A 328 -3.55 -4.62 -19.64
N THR A 329 -3.49 -4.71 -18.31
CA THR A 329 -4.42 -4.02 -17.39
C THR A 329 -3.60 -3.51 -16.22
N ALA A 330 -3.76 -2.27 -15.77
CA ALA A 330 -2.93 -1.78 -14.66
C ALA A 330 -3.16 -2.61 -13.37
N ILE A 331 -4.40 -2.72 -12.90
CA ILE A 331 -4.79 -3.53 -11.76
C ILE A 331 -5.76 -4.62 -12.23
N ASN A 332 -5.31 -5.87 -12.22
CA ASN A 332 -6.15 -7.04 -12.44
C ASN A 332 -6.52 -7.69 -11.11
N LEU A 333 -7.69 -7.32 -10.59
CA LEU A 333 -8.15 -7.68 -9.26
C LEU A 333 -9.15 -8.85 -9.33
N GLN A 334 -8.69 -10.05 -8.99
CA GLN A 334 -9.55 -11.22 -8.86
C GLN A 334 -9.81 -11.50 -7.37
N ALA A 335 -11.09 -11.45 -6.97
CA ALA A 335 -11.63 -11.77 -5.63
C ALA A 335 -11.14 -10.92 -4.45
N PHE A 336 -10.24 -9.96 -4.68
CA PHE A 336 -9.50 -9.26 -3.62
C PHE A 336 -10.12 -7.90 -3.28
N LYS A 337 -9.74 -7.35 -2.12
CA LYS A 337 -10.31 -6.12 -1.56
C LYS A 337 -9.24 -5.06 -1.49
N MET A 338 -9.54 -3.86 -1.98
CA MET A 338 -8.54 -2.82 -2.08
C MET A 338 -9.16 -1.43 -1.87
N SER A 339 -8.47 -0.59 -1.11
CA SER A 339 -8.81 0.84 -1.01
C SER A 339 -7.64 1.67 -1.50
N ILE A 340 -7.90 2.60 -2.40
CA ILE A 340 -6.87 3.36 -3.10
C ILE A 340 -7.24 4.84 -3.05
N ARG A 341 -6.29 5.67 -2.63
CA ARG A 341 -6.35 7.13 -2.75
C ARG A 341 -5.13 7.67 -3.49
N HIS A 342 -5.29 8.75 -4.25
CA HIS A 342 -4.21 9.37 -5.00
C HIS A 342 -3.57 8.40 -6.01
N TRP A 343 -4.38 7.71 -6.82
CA TRP A 343 -3.89 6.87 -7.91
C TRP A 343 -3.73 7.66 -9.20
N LEU A 344 -2.49 7.73 -9.71
CA LEU A 344 -2.18 8.12 -11.07
C LEU A 344 -2.05 6.87 -11.95
N ASN A 345 -2.92 6.77 -12.97
CA ASN A 345 -2.81 5.75 -14.00
C ASN A 345 -2.55 6.41 -15.36
N ASP A 346 -1.45 6.04 -16.01
CA ASP A 346 -1.08 6.48 -17.36
C ASP A 346 -0.92 5.24 -18.25
N ASN A 347 -2.06 4.76 -18.76
CA ASN A 347 -2.12 3.57 -19.59
C ASN A 347 -3.22 3.72 -20.65
N PRO A 348 -2.97 3.35 -21.92
CA PRO A 348 -4.04 3.26 -22.92
C PRO A 348 -4.99 2.09 -22.65
N SER A 349 -4.53 1.08 -21.93
CA SER A 349 -5.29 -0.12 -21.58
C SER A 349 -6.14 0.06 -20.31
N THR A 350 -7.00 -0.90 -19.96
CA THR A 350 -7.89 -0.79 -18.79
C THR A 350 -7.09 -0.54 -17.51
N ALA A 351 -7.49 0.46 -16.73
CA ALA A 351 -6.85 0.76 -15.45
C ALA A 351 -7.22 -0.29 -14.39
N LEU A 352 -8.52 -0.58 -14.20
CA LEU A 352 -8.97 -1.58 -13.22
C LEU A 352 -9.91 -2.61 -13.85
N ALA A 353 -9.58 -3.89 -13.68
CA ALA A 353 -10.51 -4.99 -13.88
C ALA A 353 -10.84 -5.65 -12.53
N ALA A 354 -12.06 -5.44 -12.02
CA ALA A 354 -12.55 -6.03 -10.79
C ALA A 354 -13.46 -7.24 -11.10
N ALA A 355 -13.04 -8.43 -10.71
CA ALA A 355 -13.74 -9.68 -11.01
C ALA A 355 -13.49 -10.78 -9.96
N GLY A 356 -14.00 -11.99 -10.20
CA GLY A 356 -13.70 -13.20 -9.43
C GLY A 356 -14.90 -13.83 -8.72
N SER A 357 -14.80 -15.12 -8.40
CA SER A 357 -15.89 -15.95 -7.85
C SER A 357 -16.28 -15.64 -6.41
N THR A 358 -15.37 -15.06 -5.62
CA THR A 358 -15.61 -14.57 -4.25
C THR A 358 -15.60 -13.05 -4.16
N THR A 359 -15.81 -12.43 -5.32
CA THR A 359 -16.07 -11.03 -5.66
C THR A 359 -15.06 -9.99 -5.16
N ALA A 360 -14.64 -9.11 -6.07
CA ALA A 360 -13.75 -8.00 -5.73
C ALA A 360 -14.55 -6.83 -5.13
N ASN A 361 -13.97 -6.12 -4.17
CA ASN A 361 -14.54 -4.88 -3.61
C ASN A 361 -13.46 -3.80 -3.56
N VAL A 362 -13.70 -2.68 -4.24
CA VAL A 362 -12.69 -1.63 -4.41
C VAL A 362 -13.25 -0.27 -4.04
N SER A 363 -12.49 0.53 -3.30
CA SER A 363 -12.75 1.97 -3.15
C SER A 363 -11.64 2.77 -3.83
N ILE A 364 -12.00 3.71 -4.72
CA ILE A 364 -11.06 4.61 -5.41
C ILE A 364 -11.45 6.04 -5.07
N LEU A 365 -10.55 6.76 -4.42
CA LEU A 365 -10.75 8.12 -3.97
C LEU A 365 -9.68 9.04 -4.58
N ASP A 366 -10.06 10.28 -4.89
CA ASP A 366 -9.14 11.37 -5.25
C ASP A 366 -8.04 10.88 -6.21
N SER A 367 -8.42 10.49 -7.43
CA SER A 367 -7.53 9.76 -8.35
C SER A 367 -7.64 10.32 -9.78
N LYS A 368 -6.64 10.02 -10.61
CA LYS A 368 -6.50 10.57 -11.96
C LYS A 368 -6.05 9.53 -12.95
N PHE A 369 -6.86 9.33 -13.98
CA PHE A 369 -6.57 8.47 -15.12
C PHE A 369 -6.29 9.34 -16.34
N VAL A 370 -5.12 9.17 -16.93
CA VAL A 370 -4.66 9.92 -18.10
C VAL A 370 -4.29 8.98 -19.25
N ASN A 371 -4.30 9.52 -20.46
CA ASN A 371 -3.92 8.84 -21.70
C ASN A 371 -4.61 7.48 -21.95
N GLY A 372 -5.85 7.34 -21.47
CA GLY A 372 -6.68 6.19 -21.77
C GLY A 372 -7.01 6.09 -23.27
N SER A 373 -7.35 4.90 -23.74
CA SER A 373 -7.85 4.70 -25.11
C SER A 373 -9.37 4.87 -25.19
N PRO A 374 -9.91 5.59 -26.21
CA PRO A 374 -11.35 5.73 -26.41
C PRO A 374 -12.04 4.42 -26.86
N SER A 375 -11.26 3.37 -27.16
CA SER A 375 -11.77 2.03 -27.47
C SER A 375 -11.84 1.11 -26.24
N THR A 376 -11.45 1.60 -25.07
CA THR A 376 -11.20 0.78 -23.88
C THR A 376 -11.90 1.38 -22.66
N PRO A 377 -12.62 0.57 -21.87
CA PRO A 377 -13.12 1.02 -20.59
C PRO A 377 -11.97 1.22 -19.59
N GLY A 378 -11.99 2.34 -18.86
CA GLY A 378 -11.02 2.62 -17.79
C GLY A 378 -11.17 1.67 -16.61
N ILE A 379 -12.41 1.44 -16.17
CA ILE A 379 -12.78 0.50 -15.10
C ILE A 379 -13.80 -0.49 -15.66
N THR A 380 -13.60 -1.79 -15.39
CA THR A 380 -14.59 -2.83 -15.65
C THR A 380 -14.92 -3.59 -14.38
N VAL A 381 -16.21 -3.72 -14.07
CA VAL A 381 -16.70 -4.43 -12.88
C VAL A 381 -17.55 -5.61 -13.33
N ALA A 382 -17.08 -6.83 -13.04
CA ALA A 382 -17.81 -8.05 -13.37
C ALA A 382 -18.89 -8.36 -12.32
N SER A 383 -19.91 -9.13 -12.73
CA SER A 383 -21.01 -9.56 -11.87
C SER A 383 -20.54 -10.10 -10.53
N GLY A 384 -21.20 -9.63 -9.46
CA GLY A 384 -20.88 -9.92 -8.06
C GLY A 384 -19.80 -9.02 -7.46
N SER A 385 -18.91 -8.44 -8.27
CA SER A 385 -17.88 -7.50 -7.80
C SER A 385 -18.42 -6.07 -7.68
N SER A 386 -17.65 -5.18 -7.08
CA SER A 386 -18.09 -3.82 -6.81
C SER A 386 -16.97 -2.81 -6.72
N VAL A 387 -17.36 -1.57 -7.02
CA VAL A 387 -16.52 -0.39 -6.84
C VAL A 387 -17.29 0.71 -6.14
N TYR A 388 -16.57 1.51 -5.37
CA TYR A 388 -16.95 2.84 -4.94
C TYR A 388 -15.94 3.82 -5.51
N ILE A 389 -16.40 4.89 -6.15
CA ILE A 389 -15.55 5.90 -6.78
C ILE A 389 -15.95 7.26 -6.21
N LYS A 390 -14.97 8.05 -5.78
CA LYS A 390 -15.14 9.46 -5.37
C LYS A 390 -14.00 10.29 -5.94
N ASN A 391 -14.31 11.39 -6.62
CA ASN A 391 -13.34 12.32 -7.21
C ASN A 391 -12.33 11.66 -8.17
N LEU A 392 -12.82 10.93 -9.17
CA LEU A 392 -11.98 10.40 -10.25
C LEU A 392 -11.98 11.36 -11.45
N ALA A 393 -10.82 11.94 -11.73
CA ALA A 393 -10.57 12.60 -13.02
C ALA A 393 -10.17 11.54 -14.05
N SER A 394 -10.78 11.57 -15.24
CA SER A 394 -10.53 10.58 -16.28
C SER A 394 -10.44 11.23 -17.66
N ASN A 395 -9.34 10.96 -18.36
CA ASN A 395 -9.08 11.43 -19.71
C ASN A 395 -8.70 10.24 -20.62
N GLY A 396 -9.26 10.22 -21.82
CA GLY A 396 -8.97 9.24 -22.86
C GLY A 396 -9.90 8.01 -22.88
N TYR A 397 -10.34 7.52 -21.73
CA TYR A 397 -11.22 6.34 -21.67
C TYR A 397 -12.68 6.61 -22.06
N ASN A 398 -13.26 5.69 -22.83
CA ASN A 398 -14.68 5.73 -23.20
C ASN A 398 -15.28 4.30 -23.26
N PRO A 399 -16.07 3.87 -22.26
CA PRO A 399 -16.44 4.63 -21.07
C PRO A 399 -15.29 4.74 -20.05
N THR A 400 -15.41 5.67 -19.10
CA THR A 400 -14.51 5.69 -17.93
C THR A 400 -14.77 4.49 -17.02
N GLU A 401 -16.03 4.10 -16.88
CA GLU A 401 -16.44 2.92 -16.10
C GLU A 401 -17.52 2.15 -16.84
N ASN A 402 -17.38 0.82 -16.87
CA ASN A 402 -18.41 -0.12 -17.26
C ASN A 402 -18.68 -1.08 -16.09
N ASP A 403 -19.77 -0.85 -15.36
CA ASP A 403 -20.15 -1.59 -14.16
C ASP A 403 -21.27 -2.59 -14.47
N SER A 404 -20.97 -3.88 -14.39
CA SER A 404 -21.93 -4.99 -14.45
C SER A 404 -21.98 -5.78 -13.14
N GLY A 405 -21.49 -5.19 -12.04
CA GLY A 405 -21.34 -5.83 -10.75
C GLY A 405 -22.65 -6.19 -10.06
N SER A 406 -23.68 -5.36 -10.24
CA SER A 406 -25.02 -5.61 -9.70
C SER A 406 -26.11 -4.95 -10.54
N GLY A 407 -27.23 -5.64 -10.74
CA GLY A 407 -28.39 -5.10 -11.44
C GLY A 407 -28.15 -4.87 -12.93
N THR A 408 -28.77 -3.82 -13.47
CA THR A 408 -28.60 -3.43 -14.88
C THR A 408 -27.22 -2.80 -15.09
N PRO A 409 -26.46 -3.21 -16.12
CA PRO A 409 -25.15 -2.62 -16.41
C PRO A 409 -25.21 -1.09 -16.57
N VAL A 410 -24.21 -0.41 -16.03
CA VAL A 410 -24.08 1.06 -16.06
C VAL A 410 -22.76 1.43 -16.73
N ALA A 411 -22.81 2.35 -17.70
CA ALA A 411 -21.62 2.95 -18.29
C ALA A 411 -21.55 4.44 -17.94
N ARG A 412 -20.40 4.91 -17.45
CA ARG A 412 -20.15 6.32 -17.09
C ARG A 412 -18.96 6.86 -17.88
N ASN A 413 -19.08 8.10 -18.36
CA ASN A 413 -18.08 8.75 -19.21
C ASN A 413 -17.48 9.99 -18.52
N GLY A 414 -16.20 10.25 -18.77
CA GLY A 414 -15.50 11.42 -18.22
C GLY A 414 -15.29 11.35 -16.72
N ASN A 415 -15.13 12.50 -16.09
CA ASN A 415 -14.88 12.61 -14.65
C ASN A 415 -16.06 12.07 -13.83
N ILE A 416 -15.76 11.32 -12.77
CA ILE A 416 -16.74 10.77 -11.83
C ILE A 416 -16.57 11.48 -10.49
N SER A 417 -17.56 12.29 -10.11
CA SER A 417 -17.58 12.93 -8.78
C SER A 417 -17.86 11.92 -7.68
N GLN A 418 -18.88 11.07 -7.86
CA GLN A 418 -19.15 9.93 -7.01
C GLN A 418 -19.95 8.87 -7.78
N ALA A 419 -19.62 7.59 -7.58
CA ALA A 419 -20.34 6.45 -8.12
C ALA A 419 -20.17 5.22 -7.23
N TRP A 420 -21.07 4.25 -7.36
CA TRP A 420 -20.99 2.97 -6.68
C TRP A 420 -21.74 1.89 -7.44
N THR A 421 -21.35 0.64 -7.19
CA THR A 421 -22.07 -0.54 -7.65
C THR A 421 -23.32 -0.81 -6.83
N GLY A 422 -24.42 -1.13 -7.52
CA GLY A 422 -25.69 -1.51 -6.89
C GLY A 422 -26.43 -0.36 -6.19
N ASN A 423 -27.38 -0.72 -5.33
CA ASN A 423 -28.24 0.23 -4.63
C ASN A 423 -27.68 0.59 -3.25
N PRO A 424 -27.62 1.89 -2.89
CA PRO A 424 -27.22 2.32 -1.56
C PRO A 424 -28.35 2.01 -0.55
N GLN A 425 -27.96 1.80 0.70
CA GLN A 425 -28.85 1.33 1.77
C GLN A 425 -28.89 2.33 2.92
N SER A 426 -30.08 2.53 3.49
CA SER A 426 -30.30 3.31 4.71
C SER A 426 -31.57 2.84 5.39
N VAL A 427 -31.60 2.86 6.73
CA VAL A 427 -32.78 2.44 7.51
C VAL A 427 -33.66 3.60 7.96
N PHE A 428 -33.13 4.83 7.98
CA PHE A 428 -33.89 6.05 8.32
C PHE A 428 -33.84 7.12 7.22
N ASN A 429 -32.86 7.10 6.32
CA ASN A 429 -32.64 8.17 5.34
C ASN A 429 -32.93 7.75 3.88
N ALA A 430 -33.70 6.67 3.68
CA ALA A 430 -34.00 6.13 2.35
C ALA A 430 -34.71 7.11 1.38
N THR A 431 -35.36 8.16 1.89
CA THR A 431 -35.99 9.21 1.08
C THR A 431 -35.04 10.36 0.72
N GLN A 432 -33.85 10.41 1.31
CA GLN A 432 -32.83 11.40 1.04
C GLN A 432 -31.87 10.90 -0.03
N SER A 433 -31.31 11.80 -0.83
CA SER A 433 -30.28 11.43 -1.80
C SER A 433 -29.06 10.85 -1.07
N PRO A 434 -28.58 9.66 -1.46
CA PRO A 434 -27.35 9.08 -0.93
C PRO A 434 -26.17 9.97 -1.33
N ASP A 435 -25.37 10.38 -0.36
CA ASP A 435 -24.18 11.18 -0.55
C ASP A 435 -23.19 10.85 0.58
N SER A 436 -21.91 11.04 0.31
CA SER A 436 -20.90 10.98 1.37
C SER A 436 -21.10 12.14 2.37
N LEU A 437 -20.51 12.05 3.56
CA LEU A 437 -20.56 13.13 4.53
C LEU A 437 -19.64 14.30 4.14
N HIS A 438 -18.73 14.09 3.18
CA HIS A 438 -17.72 15.06 2.75
C HIS A 438 -16.85 15.52 3.92
N ILE A 439 -16.47 14.58 4.80
CA ILE A 439 -15.51 14.85 5.86
C ILE A 439 -14.20 15.29 5.20
N PRO A 440 -13.64 16.46 5.54
CA PRO A 440 -12.35 16.87 5.02
C PRO A 440 -11.27 15.83 5.34
N VAL A 441 -10.53 15.43 4.33
CA VAL A 441 -9.40 14.52 4.50
C VAL A 441 -8.16 15.36 4.76
N ASN A 442 -7.57 15.25 5.96
CA ASN A 442 -6.29 15.86 6.24
C ASN A 442 -5.16 14.88 5.93
N GLU A 443 -4.14 15.36 5.21
CA GLU A 443 -2.89 14.64 5.02
C GLU A 443 -2.22 14.39 6.37
N THR A 444 -1.61 13.20 6.51
CA THR A 444 -0.85 12.86 7.71
C THR A 444 0.34 13.81 7.85
N PRO A 445 0.48 14.52 8.99
CA PRO A 445 1.62 15.39 9.21
C PRO A 445 2.94 14.62 9.09
N THR A 446 3.87 15.13 8.28
CA THR A 446 5.20 14.56 8.15
C THR A 446 6.16 15.16 9.20
N PRO A 447 7.19 14.41 9.64
CA PRO A 447 8.21 14.97 10.52
C PRO A 447 8.93 16.17 9.90
N SER A 448 9.04 17.25 10.65
CA SER A 448 9.92 18.38 10.34
C SER A 448 11.17 18.27 11.19
N ASP A 449 11.97 17.24 10.90
CA ASP A 449 13.14 16.90 11.70
C ASP A 449 14.32 17.86 11.41
N PRO A 450 15.13 18.20 12.43
CA PRO A 450 16.40 18.88 12.21
C PRO A 450 17.39 17.90 11.55
N PRO A 451 18.57 18.37 11.08
CA PRO A 451 19.58 17.48 10.50
C PRO A 451 19.85 16.25 11.37
N VAL A 452 19.94 15.07 10.75
CA VAL A 452 19.97 13.77 11.46
C VAL A 452 21.12 13.63 12.47
N ASN A 453 22.21 14.40 12.31
CA ASN A 453 23.33 14.46 13.24
C ASN A 453 23.05 15.25 14.54
N THR A 454 21.92 15.93 14.62
CA THR A 454 21.48 16.69 15.81
C THR A 454 20.46 15.95 16.65
N TRP A 455 19.95 14.80 16.19
CA TRP A 455 18.93 14.03 16.90
C TRP A 455 19.47 13.48 18.23
N THR A 456 18.60 13.37 19.23
CA THR A 456 18.96 12.78 20.51
C THR A 456 18.81 11.26 20.43
N LYS A 457 19.92 10.52 20.51
CA LYS A 457 19.90 9.05 20.63
C LYS A 457 19.55 8.65 22.06
N LEU A 458 18.58 7.76 22.21
CA LEU A 458 18.30 7.09 23.48
C LEU A 458 19.31 5.97 23.75
N GLY A 459 19.67 5.79 25.02
CA GLY A 459 20.60 4.75 25.46
C GLY A 459 19.94 3.36 25.55
N ASP A 460 20.76 2.32 25.73
CA ASP A 460 20.26 0.94 25.82
C ASP A 460 19.48 0.67 27.12
N GLU A 461 19.76 1.44 28.19
CA GLU A 461 19.07 1.37 29.46
C GLU A 461 17.74 2.15 29.42
N VAL A 462 16.64 1.42 29.17
CA VAL A 462 15.30 1.98 28.93
C VAL A 462 14.77 2.82 30.09
N THR A 463 15.13 2.48 31.34
CA THR A 463 14.75 3.25 32.54
C THR A 463 15.30 4.68 32.54
N THR A 464 16.31 4.98 31.71
CA THR A 464 16.88 6.33 31.55
C THR A 464 16.17 7.18 30.48
N TRP A 465 15.35 6.56 29.62
CA TRP A 465 14.68 7.27 28.52
C TRP A 465 13.83 8.46 28.96
N PRO A 466 13.06 8.41 30.07
CA PRO A 466 12.29 9.58 30.51
C PRO A 466 13.16 10.82 30.70
N ALA A 467 14.33 10.66 31.34
CA ALA A 467 15.26 11.76 31.58
C ALA A 467 15.94 12.24 30.29
N GLN A 468 16.29 11.32 29.38
CA GLN A 468 16.89 11.65 28.08
C GLN A 468 15.92 12.41 27.16
N ILE A 469 14.64 11.99 27.12
CA ILE A 469 13.58 12.65 26.35
C ILE A 469 13.30 14.04 26.93
N ALA A 470 13.13 14.14 28.25
CA ALA A 470 12.88 15.42 28.93
C ALA A 470 14.05 16.41 28.78
N GLY A 471 15.29 15.90 28.78
CA GLY A 471 16.51 16.68 28.63
C GLY A 471 16.94 16.93 27.17
N SER A 472 16.20 16.43 26.18
CA SER A 472 16.55 16.55 24.76
C SER A 472 16.58 18.02 24.33
N ARG A 473 17.63 18.40 23.60
CA ARG A 473 17.74 19.70 22.92
C ARG A 473 17.25 19.65 21.47
N SER A 474 17.02 18.45 20.95
CA SER A 474 16.44 18.21 19.64
C SER A 474 14.94 17.98 19.75
N THR A 475 14.19 18.40 18.74
CA THR A 475 12.77 18.07 18.57
C THR A 475 12.55 16.61 18.18
N THR A 476 13.62 15.92 17.76
CA THR A 476 13.60 14.53 17.29
C THR A 476 14.50 13.68 18.17
N VAL A 477 13.91 12.62 18.72
CA VAL A 477 14.54 11.65 19.61
C VAL A 477 14.36 10.27 19.01
N TYR A 478 15.37 9.42 19.06
CA TYR A 478 15.31 8.11 18.43
C TYR A 478 16.00 6.99 19.20
N THR A 479 15.59 5.75 18.93
CA THR A 479 16.32 4.54 19.30
C THR A 479 16.91 3.90 18.04
N ALA A 480 18.11 3.32 18.10
CA ALA A 480 18.61 2.54 16.96
C ALA A 480 17.85 1.20 16.85
N PRO A 481 17.63 0.65 15.64
CA PRO A 481 17.02 -0.67 15.46
C PRO A 481 17.76 -1.73 16.29
N GLY A 482 17.02 -2.46 17.11
CA GLY A 482 17.58 -3.49 17.98
C GLY A 482 16.54 -4.09 18.90
N VAL A 483 17.00 -4.96 19.80
CA VAL A 483 16.16 -5.61 20.79
C VAL A 483 16.59 -5.15 22.19
N TYR A 484 15.74 -4.32 22.80
CA TYR A 484 15.92 -3.69 24.10
C TYR A 484 15.39 -4.59 25.23
N THR A 485 15.87 -4.32 26.45
CA THR A 485 15.43 -5.02 27.65
C THR A 485 15.10 -4.03 28.76
N THR A 486 14.10 -4.35 29.56
CA THR A 486 13.76 -3.64 30.79
C THR A 486 13.11 -4.62 31.77
N SER A 487 13.28 -4.37 33.08
CA SER A 487 12.71 -5.20 34.14
C SER A 487 11.24 -4.89 34.45
N GLY A 488 10.69 -3.82 33.85
CA GLY A 488 9.31 -3.40 34.04
C GLY A 488 8.90 -2.29 33.09
N THR A 489 7.67 -1.80 33.26
CA THR A 489 7.09 -0.74 32.44
C THR A 489 7.70 0.63 32.77
N THR A 490 8.22 1.32 31.76
CA THR A 490 8.79 2.67 31.88
C THR A 490 7.76 3.72 31.47
N ASN A 491 7.45 4.66 32.36
CA ASN A 491 6.52 5.75 32.09
C ASN A 491 7.26 6.99 31.58
N ILE A 492 6.82 7.53 30.45
CA ILE A 492 7.45 8.65 29.76
C ILE A 492 6.37 9.71 29.52
N THR A 493 6.52 10.89 30.13
CA THR A 493 5.75 12.07 29.72
C THR A 493 6.50 12.76 28.59
N VAL A 494 5.89 12.86 27.42
CA VAL A 494 6.53 13.48 26.25
C VAL A 494 6.42 15.01 26.34
N PRO A 495 7.54 15.75 26.40
CA PRO A 495 7.51 17.21 26.51
C PRO A 495 7.07 17.86 25.19
N ASP A 496 6.55 19.09 25.28
CA ASP A 496 6.16 19.90 24.12
C ASP A 496 7.33 20.25 23.19
N THR A 497 8.57 20.16 23.69
CA THR A 497 9.80 20.40 22.92
C THR A 497 10.18 19.24 22.01
N VAL A 498 9.63 18.04 22.21
CA VAL A 498 9.87 16.87 21.36
C VAL A 498 8.64 16.64 20.49
N ASN A 499 8.83 16.62 19.17
CA ASN A 499 7.79 16.48 18.15
C ASN A 499 7.86 15.16 17.39
N HIS A 500 8.96 14.42 17.49
CA HIS A 500 9.12 13.14 16.81
C HIS A 500 9.89 12.15 17.68
N LEU A 501 9.27 11.00 17.96
CA LEU A 501 9.89 9.82 18.55
C LEU A 501 10.00 8.74 17.47
N GLN A 502 11.22 8.48 17.00
CA GLN A 502 11.53 7.51 15.95
C GLN A 502 12.15 6.26 16.56
N PHE A 503 11.46 5.12 16.47
CA PHE A 503 11.94 3.88 17.08
C PHE A 503 12.55 2.89 16.08
N PHE A 504 12.43 3.15 14.77
CA PHE A 504 12.95 2.30 13.69
C PHE A 504 12.63 0.80 13.86
N GLN A 505 11.38 0.49 14.23
CA GLN A 505 10.91 -0.88 14.43
C GLN A 505 11.74 -1.70 15.43
N SER A 506 12.23 -1.03 16.48
CA SER A 506 12.87 -1.67 17.63
C SER A 506 11.91 -2.59 18.38
N LYS A 507 12.43 -3.52 19.18
CA LYS A 507 11.61 -4.48 19.93
C LYS A 507 12.08 -4.65 21.38
N PHE A 508 11.22 -5.19 22.24
CA PHE A 508 11.58 -5.66 23.59
C PHE A 508 11.56 -7.19 23.72
N GLN A 509 12.40 -7.75 24.61
CA GLN A 509 12.48 -9.21 24.84
C GLN A 509 11.35 -9.78 25.72
N ASN A 510 10.83 -9.00 26.67
CA ASN A 510 9.93 -9.49 27.74
C ASN A 510 8.48 -9.02 27.54
N GLY A 511 7.59 -9.34 28.50
CA GLY A 511 6.12 -9.09 28.45
C GLY A 511 5.69 -7.65 28.18
N LYS A 512 4.39 -7.36 28.07
CA LYS A 512 3.86 -6.08 27.52
C LYS A 512 2.82 -5.44 28.47
N PRO A 513 2.72 -4.09 28.58
CA PRO A 513 3.55 -3.05 27.94
C PRO A 513 4.94 -2.89 28.57
N GLN A 514 5.88 -2.34 27.80
CA GLN A 514 7.24 -2.01 28.25
C GLN A 514 7.47 -0.51 28.36
N ILE A 515 6.83 0.31 27.52
CA ILE A 515 6.81 1.77 27.65
C ILE A 515 5.38 2.31 27.62
N VAL A 516 5.15 3.36 28.40
CA VAL A 516 3.91 4.14 28.41
C VAL A 516 4.25 5.57 28.03
N LEU A 517 3.75 6.04 26.89
CA LEU A 517 3.91 7.40 26.40
C LEU A 517 2.68 8.21 26.80
N THR A 518 2.85 9.18 27.70
CA THR A 518 1.81 10.11 28.12
C THR A 518 1.96 11.44 27.39
N ILE A 519 0.96 11.79 26.58
CA ILE A 519 0.85 13.04 25.85
C ILE A 519 -0.13 13.94 26.62
N ALA A 520 0.43 14.81 27.45
CA ALA A 520 -0.31 15.77 28.27
C ALA A 520 0.06 17.24 27.97
N GLY A 521 0.96 17.46 27.02
CA GLY A 521 1.45 18.77 26.61
C GLY A 521 0.42 19.59 25.83
N LYS A 522 0.66 20.88 25.63
CA LYS A 522 -0.30 21.80 24.97
C LYS A 522 0.20 22.33 23.62
N SER A 523 1.31 21.79 23.11
CA SER A 523 1.83 22.17 21.80
C SER A 523 0.79 21.95 20.70
N THR A 524 0.71 22.87 19.76
CA THR A 524 -0.08 22.70 18.53
C THR A 524 0.69 21.98 17.43
N THR A 525 1.99 21.78 17.61
CA THR A 525 2.80 20.95 16.71
C THR A 525 2.50 19.47 16.98
N PRO A 526 2.11 18.70 15.95
CA PRO A 526 1.85 17.28 16.11
C PRO A 526 3.04 16.54 16.74
N LEU A 527 2.76 15.60 17.64
CA LEU A 527 3.73 14.59 18.06
C LEU A 527 3.62 13.39 17.12
N ILE A 528 4.73 13.02 16.49
CA ILE A 528 4.83 11.84 15.64
C ILE A 528 5.49 10.71 16.42
N LEU A 529 4.81 9.57 16.47
CA LEU A 529 5.27 8.31 17.05
C LEU A 529 5.50 7.33 15.89
N ASP A 530 6.76 7.13 15.51
CA ASP A 530 7.15 6.37 14.32
C ASP A 530 7.76 5.02 14.71
N GLY A 531 7.11 3.93 14.28
CA GLY A 531 7.59 2.56 14.46
C GLY A 531 7.65 2.10 15.91
N CYS A 532 6.66 2.47 16.73
CA CYS A 532 6.60 2.11 18.15
C CYS A 532 6.91 0.62 18.35
N PRO A 533 7.79 0.26 19.32
CA PRO A 533 8.16 -1.12 19.55
C PRO A 533 6.98 -2.09 19.64
N TYR A 534 7.00 -3.09 18.76
CA TYR A 534 5.90 -4.00 18.48
C TYR A 534 5.23 -4.57 19.74
N GLU A 535 3.93 -4.27 19.88
CA GLU A 535 3.02 -4.55 20.99
C GLU A 535 3.51 -4.10 22.37
N SER A 536 4.55 -3.27 22.45
CA SER A 536 5.25 -2.92 23.70
C SER A 536 5.04 -1.46 24.12
N CYS A 537 4.31 -0.70 23.31
CA CYS A 537 4.03 0.71 23.53
C CYS A 537 2.57 0.94 23.87
N GLN A 538 2.32 1.60 25.00
CA GLN A 538 1.02 2.16 25.35
C GLN A 538 1.03 3.67 25.14
N VAL A 539 -0.01 4.19 24.49
CA VAL A 539 -0.18 5.63 24.23
C VAL A 539 -1.36 6.15 25.05
N VAL A 540 -1.12 7.21 25.83
CA VAL A 540 -2.10 7.87 26.70
C VAL A 540 -2.22 9.33 26.28
N HIS A 541 -3.27 9.65 25.53
CA HIS A 541 -3.48 10.95 24.88
C HIS A 541 -4.51 11.79 25.65
N THR A 542 -4.05 12.70 26.51
CA THR A 542 -4.92 13.44 27.46
C THR A 542 -4.99 14.94 27.21
N SER A 543 -4.48 15.41 26.07
CA SER A 543 -4.32 16.84 25.77
C SER A 543 -4.73 17.19 24.36
N ALA A 544 -4.95 18.47 24.08
CA ALA A 544 -5.34 18.97 22.75
C ALA A 544 -4.23 18.87 21.67
N ARG A 545 -3.02 18.43 22.03
CA ARG A 545 -1.90 18.28 21.09
C ARG A 545 -2.21 17.19 20.05
N PRO A 546 -2.11 17.47 18.73
CA PRO A 546 -2.31 16.43 17.71
C PRO A 546 -1.27 15.30 17.84
N VAL A 547 -1.68 14.07 17.56
CA VAL A 547 -0.82 12.89 17.59
C VAL A 547 -0.87 12.16 16.25
N VAL A 548 0.29 11.77 15.75
CA VAL A 548 0.45 10.88 14.60
C VAL A 548 1.07 9.58 15.10
N ILE A 549 0.52 8.46 14.69
CA ILE A 549 1.07 7.12 14.92
C ILE A 549 1.34 6.53 13.54
N LEU A 550 2.55 6.03 13.33
CA LEU A 550 2.99 5.44 12.07
C LEU A 550 3.53 4.04 12.32
N ASP A 551 3.13 3.11 11.47
CA ASP A 551 3.72 1.78 11.30
C ASP A 551 3.85 1.03 12.64
N SER A 552 2.77 1.00 13.44
CA SER A 552 2.82 0.59 14.85
C SER A 552 1.73 -0.42 15.24
N THR A 553 2.15 -1.54 15.82
CA THR A 553 1.27 -2.37 16.65
C THR A 553 1.43 -1.96 18.11
N LEU A 554 0.43 -1.29 18.67
CA LEU A 554 0.44 -0.80 20.04
C LEU A 554 -0.09 -1.84 21.03
N THR A 555 0.43 -1.77 22.25
CA THR A 555 -0.20 -2.44 23.39
C THR A 555 -1.62 -1.91 23.57
N SER A 556 -1.77 -0.58 23.63
CA SER A 556 -3.06 0.11 23.67
C SER A 556 -2.91 1.60 23.35
N TYR A 557 -3.95 2.17 22.74
CA TYR A 557 -4.19 3.60 22.65
C TYR A 557 -5.39 3.96 23.53
N THR A 558 -5.20 4.96 24.39
CA THR A 558 -6.26 5.54 25.23
C THR A 558 -6.25 7.05 25.09
N SER A 559 -7.42 7.66 25.17
CA SER A 559 -7.58 9.10 25.14
C SER A 559 -8.55 9.57 26.22
N SER A 560 -8.61 10.88 26.43
CA SER A 560 -9.63 11.51 27.29
C SER A 560 -10.39 12.60 26.53
N ASN A 561 -11.52 13.05 27.09
CA ASN A 561 -12.19 14.23 26.58
C ASN A 561 -11.23 15.43 26.52
N GLY A 562 -11.19 16.15 25.40
CA GLY A 562 -10.21 17.21 25.13
C GLY A 562 -8.92 16.74 24.46
N ALA A 563 -8.77 15.45 24.16
CA ALA A 563 -7.68 14.95 23.32
C ALA A 563 -7.72 15.61 21.92
N GLY A 564 -6.54 15.83 21.34
CA GLY A 564 -6.38 16.44 20.03
C GLY A 564 -6.64 15.48 18.87
N ASP A 565 -6.44 15.99 17.67
CA ASP A 565 -6.54 15.22 16.43
C ASP A 565 -5.60 14.00 16.42
N LEU A 566 -6.02 12.94 15.75
CA LEU A 566 -5.30 11.67 15.65
C LEU A 566 -5.13 11.26 14.18
N TYR A 567 -3.91 10.95 13.80
CA TYR A 567 -3.56 10.43 12.48
C TYR A 567 -2.94 9.04 12.61
N LEU A 568 -3.41 8.11 11.80
CA LEU A 568 -3.01 6.70 11.84
C LEU A 568 -2.60 6.23 10.44
N GLU A 569 -1.43 5.62 10.31
CA GLU A 569 -0.92 4.99 9.09
C GLU A 569 -0.25 3.66 9.42
N ASP A 570 -0.89 2.55 9.04
CA ASP A 570 -0.40 1.19 9.29
C ASP A 570 -0.39 0.82 10.78
N ASP A 571 -1.54 0.91 11.44
CA ASP A 571 -1.62 0.78 12.89
C ASP A 571 -2.57 -0.31 13.39
N GLU A 572 -2.17 -0.96 14.49
CA GLU A 572 -3.05 -1.70 15.38
C GLU A 572 -3.06 -1.02 16.75
N LEU A 573 -4.23 -0.56 17.20
CA LEU A 573 -4.31 0.30 18.38
C LEU A 573 -4.45 -0.44 19.72
N ASN A 574 -4.73 -1.74 19.72
CA ASN A 574 -4.95 -2.46 20.98
C ASN A 574 -4.77 -3.98 20.83
N TYR A 575 -3.52 -4.42 20.88
CA TYR A 575 -3.19 -5.83 20.79
C TYR A 575 -3.60 -6.64 22.03
N LEU A 576 -3.44 -6.09 23.25
CA LEU A 576 -3.69 -6.86 24.48
C LEU A 576 -5.18 -7.08 24.80
N ASN A 577 -6.08 -6.43 24.06
CA ASN A 577 -7.54 -6.61 24.23
C ASN A 577 -8.03 -6.21 25.64
N THR A 578 -7.27 -5.35 26.35
CA THR A 578 -7.58 -4.86 27.72
C THR A 578 -8.46 -3.60 27.73
N GLY A 579 -9.40 -3.51 26.79
CA GLY A 579 -10.26 -2.33 26.56
C GLY A 579 -10.52 -2.09 25.08
N PHE A 580 -10.81 -0.84 24.72
CA PHE A 580 -10.96 -0.40 23.33
C PHE A 580 -10.69 1.11 23.19
N PRO A 581 -10.14 1.58 22.05
CA PRO A 581 -10.04 2.99 21.75
C PRO A 581 -11.39 3.70 21.83
N THR A 582 -11.42 4.81 22.57
CA THR A 582 -12.55 5.74 22.58
C THR A 582 -12.11 7.05 21.94
N PHE A 583 -12.94 7.63 21.07
CA PHE A 583 -12.72 8.92 20.45
C PHE A 583 -13.76 9.92 20.95
N TYR A 584 -13.29 11.08 21.39
CA TYR A 584 -14.10 12.09 22.05
C TYR A 584 -14.47 13.26 21.10
N PRO A 585 -15.41 14.14 21.46
CA PRO A 585 -15.92 15.18 20.56
C PRO A 585 -14.87 16.16 20.03
N SER A 586 -13.75 16.32 20.73
CA SER A 586 -12.65 17.19 20.28
C SER A 586 -11.76 16.57 19.21
N GLN A 587 -11.89 15.27 18.94
CA GLN A 587 -10.99 14.54 18.06
C GLN A 587 -11.56 14.43 16.65
N HIS A 588 -10.73 14.81 15.68
CA HIS A 588 -10.81 14.29 14.32
C HIS A 588 -9.80 13.17 14.16
N VAL A 589 -10.22 12.05 13.59
CA VAL A 589 -9.38 10.87 13.37
C VAL A 589 -9.30 10.59 11.88
N TRP A 590 -8.09 10.61 11.34
CA TRP A 590 -7.82 10.19 9.97
C TRP A 590 -6.98 8.93 9.97
N ALA A 591 -7.61 7.81 9.65
CA ALA A 591 -6.95 6.51 9.61
C ALA A 591 -6.77 6.03 8.17
N ARG A 592 -5.56 5.59 7.86
CA ARG A 592 -5.27 4.86 6.62
C ARG A 592 -5.51 3.38 6.91
N GLN A 593 -4.55 2.51 6.64
CA GLN A 593 -4.66 1.12 7.11
C GLN A 593 -4.77 1.11 8.64
N LEU A 594 -5.84 0.52 9.15
CA LEU A 594 -6.12 0.32 10.57
C LEU A 594 -6.59 -1.11 10.78
N ASP A 595 -5.95 -1.82 11.71
CA ASP A 595 -6.34 -3.14 12.17
C ASP A 595 -6.76 -3.12 13.63
N LEU A 596 -7.76 -3.93 13.98
CA LEU A 596 -8.28 -4.04 15.34
C LEU A 596 -8.69 -5.50 15.64
N GLU A 597 -7.93 -6.20 16.49
CA GLU A 597 -8.08 -7.64 16.74
C GLU A 597 -8.86 -8.02 18.02
N GLN A 598 -9.41 -7.03 18.75
CA GLN A 598 -10.10 -7.26 20.03
C GLN A 598 -11.27 -8.25 19.91
N SER A 599 -11.39 -9.20 20.83
CA SER A 599 -12.42 -10.26 20.74
C SER A 599 -13.61 -10.11 21.69
N GLN A 600 -13.38 -9.46 22.83
CA GLN A 600 -14.32 -9.42 23.95
C GLN A 600 -15.02 -8.07 24.09
N ASN A 601 -14.50 -7.05 23.43
CA ASN A 601 -14.97 -5.68 23.47
C ASN A 601 -15.31 -5.22 22.06
N GLN A 602 -16.12 -4.16 21.95
CA GLN A 602 -16.22 -3.43 20.69
C GLN A 602 -14.84 -2.96 20.21
N LYS A 603 -14.64 -2.83 18.90
CA LYS A 603 -13.34 -2.49 18.31
C LYS A 603 -12.94 -1.06 18.62
N PHE A 604 -13.88 -0.13 18.48
CA PHE A 604 -13.74 1.24 18.98
C PHE A 604 -15.11 1.85 19.33
N LEU A 605 -15.07 2.95 20.07
CA LEU A 605 -16.22 3.84 20.30
C LEU A 605 -15.88 5.24 19.83
N CYS A 606 -16.69 5.81 18.93
CA CYS A 606 -16.68 7.25 18.73
C CYS A 606 -17.88 7.89 19.42
N GLN A 607 -17.61 8.83 20.31
CA GLN A 607 -18.60 9.55 21.07
C GLN A 607 -18.51 11.04 20.70
N GLY A 608 -19.25 11.45 19.67
CA GLY A 608 -19.33 12.82 19.17
C GLY A 608 -18.13 13.33 18.37
N GLY A 609 -17.11 12.50 18.11
CA GLY A 609 -15.96 12.84 17.27
C GLY A 609 -16.21 12.61 15.77
N THR A 610 -15.20 12.92 14.96
CA THR A 610 -15.25 12.79 13.49
C THR A 610 -14.18 11.82 12.99
N LEU A 611 -14.54 10.87 12.14
CA LEU A 611 -13.65 9.83 11.62
C LEU A 611 -13.65 9.78 10.09
N TRP A 612 -12.47 9.65 9.50
CA TRP A 612 -12.31 9.29 8.10
C TRP A 612 -11.35 8.10 8.00
N MET A 613 -11.75 7.03 7.32
CA MET A 613 -10.98 5.78 7.23
C MET A 613 -10.93 5.23 5.80
N LEU A 614 -9.73 4.95 5.29
CA LEU A 614 -9.53 4.36 3.95
C LEU A 614 -9.34 2.84 3.97
N GLY A 615 -8.86 2.24 5.06
CA GLY A 615 -8.40 0.85 5.06
C GLY A 615 -8.63 0.13 6.37
N TYR A 616 -9.88 -0.19 6.72
CA TYR A 616 -10.19 -0.73 8.03
C TYR A 616 -10.41 -2.25 8.00
N LYS A 617 -9.60 -3.01 8.75
CA LYS A 617 -9.81 -4.44 8.97
C LYS A 617 -10.06 -4.72 10.44
N THR A 618 -10.92 -5.70 10.69
CA THR A 618 -11.11 -6.28 12.02
C THR A 618 -11.58 -7.72 11.88
N GLU A 619 -11.52 -8.49 12.97
CA GLU A 619 -12.08 -9.83 13.06
C GLU A 619 -13.06 -10.05 14.22
N GLN A 620 -13.59 -11.27 14.31
CA GLN A 620 -14.43 -11.77 15.40
C GLN A 620 -15.82 -11.15 15.47
N ALA A 621 -16.60 -11.55 16.49
CA ALA A 621 -18.03 -11.31 16.57
C ALA A 621 -18.43 -10.02 17.32
N SER A 622 -17.46 -9.25 17.78
CA SER A 622 -17.69 -8.02 18.53
C SER A 622 -18.13 -6.86 17.62
N PRO A 623 -18.91 -5.89 18.12
CA PRO A 623 -19.22 -4.67 17.40
C PRO A 623 -17.96 -3.99 16.85
N SER A 624 -17.98 -3.64 15.57
CA SER A 624 -16.83 -3.07 14.87
C SER A 624 -16.85 -1.54 14.88
N ILE A 625 -17.95 -0.95 14.40
CA ILE A 625 -18.12 0.50 14.33
C ILE A 625 -19.22 0.89 15.31
N VAL A 626 -18.88 1.65 16.35
CA VAL A 626 -19.85 2.12 17.34
C VAL A 626 -19.80 3.64 17.41
N LEU A 627 -20.85 4.30 16.92
CA LEU A 627 -20.97 5.75 16.83
C LEU A 627 -22.12 6.24 17.71
N THR A 628 -21.84 7.20 18.59
CA THR A 628 -22.80 7.80 19.51
C THR A 628 -22.65 9.32 19.59
N ASN A 629 -23.63 10.00 20.19
CA ASN A 629 -23.56 11.42 20.51
C ASN A 629 -23.23 12.31 19.30
N LYS A 630 -23.89 12.09 18.16
CA LYS A 630 -23.69 12.87 16.92
C LYS A 630 -22.30 12.72 16.31
N ALA A 631 -21.64 11.59 16.54
CA ALA A 631 -20.42 11.24 15.83
C ALA A 631 -20.66 11.19 14.31
N GLN A 632 -19.60 11.45 13.54
CA GLN A 632 -19.61 11.39 12.09
C GLN A 632 -18.47 10.47 11.62
N ALA A 633 -18.75 9.56 10.69
CA ALA A 633 -17.71 8.71 10.11
C ALA A 633 -17.89 8.48 8.61
N GLU A 634 -16.79 8.49 7.87
CA GLU A 634 -16.67 7.92 6.53
C GLU A 634 -15.69 6.74 6.57
N VAL A 635 -16.09 5.56 6.06
CA VAL A 635 -15.28 4.34 6.05
C VAL A 635 -15.32 3.71 4.67
N PHE A 636 -14.18 3.69 3.97
CA PHE A 636 -14.09 3.22 2.61
C PHE A 636 -13.39 1.85 2.55
N GLY A 637 -14.06 0.83 2.02
CA GLY A 637 -13.50 -0.49 1.75
C GLY A 637 -13.05 -1.27 2.99
N PHE A 638 -13.85 -1.28 4.06
CA PHE A 638 -13.53 -2.11 5.23
C PHE A 638 -13.55 -3.62 4.89
N PHE A 639 -12.84 -4.41 5.70
CA PHE A 639 -12.89 -5.88 5.67
C PHE A 639 -13.15 -6.45 7.06
N PHE A 640 -14.33 -7.04 7.28
CA PHE A 640 -14.69 -7.70 8.54
C PHE A 640 -14.55 -9.21 8.42
N TYR A 641 -13.63 -9.80 9.20
CA TYR A 641 -13.37 -11.23 9.22
C TYR A 641 -14.14 -11.92 10.35
N GLN A 642 -15.31 -12.48 10.04
CA GLN A 642 -16.16 -13.18 11.00
C GLN A 642 -15.68 -14.62 11.18
N ASN A 643 -14.72 -14.81 12.09
CA ASN A 643 -14.19 -16.12 12.49
C ASN A 643 -14.76 -16.65 13.82
N ARG A 644 -15.75 -15.95 14.39
CA ARG A 644 -16.50 -16.34 15.59
C ARG A 644 -17.98 -16.13 15.32
N GLY A 645 -18.82 -16.98 15.90
CA GLY A 645 -20.28 -16.82 15.82
C GLY A 645 -20.76 -15.59 16.58
N PRO A 646 -21.91 -15.02 16.20
CA PRO A 646 -22.48 -13.85 16.86
C PRO A 646 -22.61 -14.06 18.38
N LEU A 647 -22.25 -13.05 19.17
CA LEU A 647 -22.31 -13.13 20.63
C LEU A 647 -23.75 -13.16 21.17
N GLN A 648 -24.70 -12.65 20.39
CA GLN A 648 -26.12 -12.54 20.73
C GLN A 648 -26.99 -12.76 19.49
N PRO A 649 -28.25 -13.25 19.64
CA PRO A 649 -29.17 -13.45 18.51
C PRO A 649 -29.49 -12.17 17.74
N VAL A 650 -29.49 -11.02 18.43
CA VAL A 650 -29.64 -9.69 17.84
C VAL A 650 -28.30 -8.97 17.99
N SER A 651 -27.55 -8.92 16.90
CA SER A 651 -26.21 -8.35 16.85
C SER A 651 -25.92 -7.77 15.47
N ALA A 652 -24.95 -6.85 15.42
CA ALA A 652 -24.52 -6.21 14.19
C ALA A 652 -23.01 -5.94 14.21
N ASN A 653 -22.45 -5.68 13.03
CA ASN A 653 -21.10 -5.12 12.94
C ASN A 653 -21.07 -3.62 13.27
N ILE A 654 -22.16 -2.91 13.00
CA ILE A 654 -22.24 -1.45 13.06
C ILE A 654 -23.39 -1.05 13.98
N TYR A 655 -23.10 -0.21 14.97
CA TYR A 655 -24.07 0.37 15.90
C TYR A 655 -24.03 1.89 15.81
N LEU A 656 -25.18 2.48 15.53
CA LEU A 656 -25.35 3.93 15.39
C LEU A 656 -26.38 4.43 16.40
N THR A 657 -26.07 5.49 17.13
CA THR A 657 -27.02 6.22 17.97
C THR A 657 -26.91 7.71 17.67
N ASP A 658 -27.96 8.27 17.04
CA ASP A 658 -28.03 9.68 16.65
C ASP A 658 -26.75 10.18 15.96
N SER A 659 -26.17 9.37 15.07
CA SER A 659 -24.85 9.59 14.48
C SER A 659 -24.88 9.35 12.97
N SER A 660 -23.94 9.96 12.23
CA SER A 660 -23.87 9.86 10.77
C SER A 660 -22.77 8.90 10.33
N LEU A 661 -23.04 8.08 9.33
CA LEU A 661 -22.09 7.14 8.76
C LEU A 661 -22.25 7.10 7.25
N PHE A 662 -21.14 7.12 6.52
CA PHE A 662 -21.06 6.64 5.14
C PHE A 662 -20.05 5.50 5.08
N ALA A 663 -20.45 4.31 4.61
CA ALA A 663 -19.57 3.16 4.62
C ALA A 663 -19.70 2.25 3.39
N THR A 664 -18.56 1.74 2.92
CA THR A 664 -18.46 0.66 1.93
C THR A 664 -17.54 -0.43 2.47
N GLY A 665 -17.79 -1.69 2.11
CA GLY A 665 -16.87 -2.76 2.49
C GLY A 665 -17.42 -4.17 2.33
N TRP A 666 -16.74 -5.11 2.97
CA TRP A 666 -16.97 -6.53 2.82
C TRP A 666 -16.94 -7.25 4.17
N THR A 667 -17.82 -8.23 4.34
CA THR A 667 -17.74 -9.19 5.43
C THR A 667 -17.39 -10.56 4.88
N LYS A 668 -16.29 -11.13 5.38
CA LYS A 668 -15.89 -12.51 5.15
C LYS A 668 -16.42 -13.38 6.29
N VAL A 669 -17.17 -14.41 5.94
CA VAL A 669 -17.59 -15.49 6.84
C VAL A 669 -16.68 -16.68 6.56
N ASP A 670 -15.86 -17.07 7.54
CA ASP A 670 -14.88 -18.16 7.37
C ASP A 670 -15.57 -19.54 7.35
N VAL A 671 -16.57 -19.73 8.22
CA VAL A 671 -17.36 -20.94 8.37
C VAL A 671 -18.84 -20.56 8.45
N PRO A 672 -19.73 -21.29 7.74
CA PRO A 672 -21.16 -21.00 7.78
C PRO A 672 -21.72 -20.94 9.21
N GLY A 673 -22.53 -19.92 9.49
CA GLY A 673 -23.13 -19.66 10.81
C GLY A 673 -22.35 -18.65 11.65
N ARG A 674 -21.20 -18.17 11.18
CA ARG A 674 -20.40 -17.15 11.88
C ARG A 674 -20.68 -15.71 11.45
N GLY A 675 -21.45 -15.48 10.40
CA GLY A 675 -21.83 -14.13 10.00
C GLY A 675 -22.76 -13.46 11.02
N GLN A 676 -22.68 -12.13 11.12
CA GLN A 676 -23.62 -11.33 11.89
C GLN A 676 -25.01 -11.37 11.24
N PRO A 677 -26.11 -11.35 12.02
CA PRO A 677 -27.47 -11.30 11.48
C PRO A 677 -27.85 -9.92 10.94
N ASN A 678 -27.14 -8.86 11.35
CA ASN A 678 -27.35 -7.52 10.84
C ASN A 678 -26.02 -6.87 10.44
N TRP A 679 -26.09 -6.05 9.40
CA TRP A 679 -25.03 -5.09 9.11
C TRP A 679 -25.06 -3.95 10.12
N VAL A 680 -26.24 -3.37 10.33
CA VAL A 680 -26.44 -2.16 11.13
C VAL A 680 -27.60 -2.33 12.11
N ILE A 681 -27.38 -1.91 13.35
CA ILE A 681 -28.44 -1.55 14.31
C ILE A 681 -28.33 -0.05 14.53
N GLU A 682 -29.38 0.69 14.20
CA GLU A 682 -29.40 2.15 14.30
C GLU A 682 -30.54 2.63 15.19
N ASN A 683 -30.23 3.55 16.11
CA ASN A 683 -31.19 4.29 16.91
C ASN A 683 -31.16 5.78 16.54
N GLN A 684 -32.30 6.31 16.08
CA GLN A 684 -32.49 7.75 15.84
C GLN A 684 -33.65 8.26 16.69
N SER A 685 -33.38 9.24 17.55
CA SER A 685 -34.37 9.91 18.40
C SER A 685 -35.24 8.93 19.19
N GLY A 686 -34.63 7.88 19.74
CA GLY A 686 -35.30 6.84 20.53
C GLY A 686 -36.02 5.76 19.71
N ARG A 687 -35.95 5.78 18.37
CA ARG A 687 -36.49 4.74 17.49
C ARG A 687 -35.36 3.86 16.97
N SER A 688 -35.50 2.54 17.11
CA SER A 688 -34.53 1.56 16.62
C SER A 688 -34.96 0.95 15.28
N SER A 689 -34.02 0.76 14.37
CA SER A 689 -34.21 0.03 13.11
C SER A 689 -32.96 -0.81 12.79
N THR A 690 -33.12 -1.85 11.96
CA THR A 690 -32.05 -2.79 11.62
C THR A 690 -31.91 -2.94 10.12
N PHE A 691 -30.65 -2.95 9.64
CA PHE A 691 -30.31 -3.40 8.30
C PHE A 691 -29.75 -4.82 8.39
N ALA A 692 -30.56 -5.80 8.00
CA ALA A 692 -30.18 -7.20 8.05
C ALA A 692 -29.06 -7.53 7.05
N THR A 693 -28.23 -8.51 7.39
CA THR A 693 -27.41 -9.21 6.39
C THR A 693 -28.30 -10.10 5.52
N HIS A 694 -27.76 -10.59 4.39
CA HIS A 694 -28.45 -11.59 3.58
C HIS A 694 -28.71 -12.87 4.37
N ASP A 695 -27.67 -13.38 5.04
CA ASP A 695 -27.67 -14.52 5.94
C ASP A 695 -26.43 -14.46 6.87
N THR A 696 -26.30 -15.46 7.75
CA THR A 696 -25.12 -15.66 8.63
C THR A 696 -24.16 -16.73 8.11
N MET A 697 -24.43 -17.28 6.92
CA MET A 697 -23.80 -18.46 6.33
C MET A 697 -22.74 -18.10 5.29
N THR A 698 -22.88 -16.96 4.64
CA THR A 698 -22.12 -16.58 3.45
C THR A 698 -21.43 -15.23 3.61
N SER A 699 -20.27 -15.13 2.95
CA SER A 699 -19.57 -13.85 2.83
C SER A 699 -20.36 -12.93 1.91
N GLN A 700 -20.38 -11.64 2.24
CA GLN A 700 -21.28 -10.71 1.58
C GLN A 700 -20.74 -9.28 1.64
N GLN A 701 -21.22 -8.49 0.70
CA GLN A 701 -20.79 -7.12 0.53
C GLN A 701 -21.77 -6.13 1.16
N LEU A 702 -21.22 -5.09 1.77
CA LEU A 702 -21.92 -3.83 1.99
C LEU A 702 -21.55 -2.88 0.83
N ASN A 703 -22.43 -2.73 -0.16
CA ASN A 703 -22.23 -1.81 -1.28
C ASN A 703 -21.96 -0.38 -0.77
N VAL A 704 -23.04 0.35 -0.45
CA VAL A 704 -23.00 1.65 0.21
C VAL A 704 -24.05 1.63 1.30
N PHE A 705 -23.66 1.95 2.52
CA PHE A 705 -24.58 2.32 3.60
C PHE A 705 -24.42 3.80 3.93
N TYR A 706 -25.53 4.50 4.13
CA TYR A 706 -25.52 5.90 4.55
C TYR A 706 -26.57 6.18 5.62
N SER A 707 -26.20 7.02 6.58
CA SER A 707 -27.08 7.60 7.59
C SER A 707 -26.63 9.00 7.97
N TYR A 708 -27.61 9.86 8.28
CA TYR A 708 -27.39 11.26 8.67
C TYR A 708 -27.83 11.58 10.11
N GLY A 709 -28.00 10.55 10.97
CA GLY A 709 -28.11 10.74 12.42
C GLY A 709 -29.32 11.54 12.94
N GLY A 710 -30.46 11.51 12.23
CA GLY A 710 -31.73 12.12 12.66
C GLY A 710 -31.85 13.65 12.47
N ASP A 711 -30.74 14.39 12.48
CA ASP A 711 -30.71 15.80 12.08
C ASP A 711 -30.67 15.88 10.55
N THR A 712 -31.77 16.25 9.89
CA THR A 712 -31.79 16.39 8.42
C THR A 712 -30.75 17.44 8.00
N PRO A 713 -29.63 17.07 7.36
CA PRO A 713 -28.69 18.08 6.90
C PRO A 713 -29.31 18.67 5.63
N THR A 714 -29.68 19.95 5.64
CA THR A 714 -29.84 20.67 4.38
C THR A 714 -28.47 20.68 3.69
N ARG A 715 -28.42 20.49 2.36
CA ARG A 715 -27.18 20.51 1.54
C ARG A 715 -26.20 21.66 1.87
N ALA A 716 -26.71 22.77 2.44
CA ALA A 716 -25.94 23.91 2.90
C ALA A 716 -25.11 23.67 4.17
N LYS A 717 -25.54 22.78 5.09
CA LYS A 717 -24.80 22.48 6.33
C LYS A 717 -23.62 21.53 6.11
N LEU A 718 -23.73 20.57 5.19
CA LEU A 718 -22.63 19.64 4.88
C LEU A 718 -21.41 20.35 4.27
N ARG A 719 -21.60 21.45 3.53
CA ARG A 719 -20.50 22.28 3.00
C ARG A 719 -19.86 23.22 4.03
N ALA A 720 -20.55 23.51 5.14
CA ALA A 720 -20.13 24.56 6.08
C ALA A 720 -19.19 24.05 7.19
N VAL A 721 -19.02 22.73 7.36
CA VAL A 721 -18.24 22.14 8.47
C VAL A 721 -16.78 21.85 8.09
N GLY A 722 -16.32 22.26 6.90
CA GLY A 722 -15.01 21.84 6.38
C GLY A 722 -14.25 22.86 5.54
N SER A 723 -14.29 24.15 5.87
CA SER A 723 -13.34 25.11 5.26
C SER A 723 -12.15 25.34 6.18
N PRO A 724 -10.96 24.76 5.90
CA PRO A 724 -9.72 25.36 6.34
C PRO A 724 -9.66 26.74 5.70
N THR A 725 -9.38 27.76 6.51
CA THR A 725 -8.98 29.07 6.03
C THR A 725 -7.88 28.89 4.97
N ARG A 726 -8.19 29.27 3.72
CA ARG A 726 -7.21 29.42 2.65
C ARG A 726 -6.07 30.28 3.20
N ASN A 727 -4.91 29.70 3.45
CA ASN A 727 -3.69 30.47 3.62
C ASN A 727 -3.37 31.15 2.28
N GLN A 728 -3.93 32.33 2.08
CA GLN A 728 -3.40 33.30 1.13
C GLN A 728 -2.05 33.76 1.65
N ASN A 729 -0.99 33.02 1.34
CA ASN A 729 0.39 33.50 1.32
C ASN A 729 1.31 32.43 0.71
N GLN A 730 1.20 32.21 -0.60
CA GLN A 730 2.33 31.82 -1.43
C GLN A 730 2.22 32.62 -2.74
N LYS A 731 3.16 33.55 -2.91
CA LYS A 731 3.52 34.18 -4.18
C LYS A 731 4.82 33.53 -4.66
#